data_AF-A0A928HUZ5-F1
#
_entry.id   AF-A0A928HUZ5-F1
#
_cell.length_a   1.000
_cell.length_b   1.000
_cell.length_c   1.000
_cell.angle_alpha   90.00
_cell.angle_beta   90.00
_cell.angle_gamma   90.00
#
_symmetry.space_group_name_H-M   'P 1'
#
loop_
_entity.id
_entity.type
_entity.pdbx_description
1 polymer ?
#
loop_
_entity_poly.entity_id
_entity_poly.type
_entity_poly.pdbx_seq_one_letter_code
_entity_poly.pdbx_strand_id
1 'polypeptide(L)'
;MKTKTKILLCVLIVTLLMVLGITASAADGEYTREPTVTGITAKVGSTTISNIYSDPVKYWEVAGGGSLTDYKIVYNTVGAADSVIYTALYPDTTTGRTGNVIEYACERIDGNYVVTKINSNGDGTTYIPVGGFVLSVSKSTYASFAKVGDKVTLGGSSLTIPTMAVESTRGKRIAVDATNSNRSKPMVVYYDCQFGEKTGTNQFGTEVLCQFDFEKNTFIVKSFRGFGTGDQSGSVIPENGFVLSAYGEGYRQLLARTELFDYDDELKMVGFDYVRFGGTVVGKYHYINPTKETNPGAMETETEEFPAFRGTNQTIIYKDGWNYKGATGTGTNVYGYEAAVDKDGVVVELGVNVSKIPEGGYVISGHGDGRDFVRANIVIGATVVLDEVNKTYSVSTTLNSYYENLVFGVESIISATEQRIEQLYDLDKDTINALITEAREKLVELKTVKEGIEAALEGGNITEDERLALLMSYNNNQLIIEKLRQQILVSSAESQAVSARAVWHRPVEYTYEAIEETVKMYKDIGINLIFVETLYNGYSSFYSDVQEFPYHPNLGPYYIDGDINVEGYSFYNDYLGAFVACCKEYGIEVHAWVENFYVGLQSNANVLTMHPDWVMYNDDDTVFQRNEGGKYVFIDPANKEVQDTLIKYYKDLFDKYPDIKGLNLDYIRYPVSNRDEDTGYTVAAMQGFYDYMTAKGEKGFTFTSAQLATRDKMANAFLKKFDKAYVGQAKADSNYQEWIQYRMSLVTEYVRRIKDEVKKPNDILLSTAVFASLEESYNSKKQDWKTWFANGWIDIATPMAYYNDSVDVQKRVKDMINMAGNNCVYYTGIASSYSGLPAWQNKEHIEASYIAGAQGYVVFCSTQIVGHSDVQNALISGVNSKNAILPHAPITDILKISFEDILDKADRLYIPATHMTAEQKIQLTKDFAYILALPAGNAAEIYRIQRNIDEIVDNLKTYTKNSYSRQRIKEQLQNLSALLDTRISMQLIADSEWDPEKTATRPAVAVLANPSSATLPPCEHACEICGRCGNSDSDSMYCINKCNGHNPDHVCVSVCPECQLCFNSECFEAACLNKCQGHHECESVCGECGKCTDAECEENVCADKCQGHKATEDDEDIVPDDSDKNDSNGGEEELGFFARIWKAIVDFFKRLFGIK
;
A
#
# COMPACT_ATOMS: atom_id res chain seq x y z
N MET A 1 -20.75 20.95 -37.78
CA MET A 1 -21.24 19.59 -38.19
C MET A 1 -20.14 18.61 -38.64
N LYS A 2 -18.88 19.00 -38.91
CA LYS A 2 -17.81 18.03 -39.25
C LYS A 2 -16.85 17.65 -38.11
N THR A 3 -16.87 18.37 -36.98
CA THR A 3 -16.07 18.04 -35.78
C THR A 3 -16.82 17.13 -34.81
N LYS A 4 -18.16 17.25 -34.75
CA LYS A 4 -19.01 16.38 -33.93
C LYS A 4 -18.99 14.92 -34.43
N THR A 5 -18.83 14.65 -35.72
CA THR A 5 -18.79 13.28 -36.25
C THR A 5 -17.48 12.54 -35.95
N LYS A 6 -16.35 13.24 -35.71
CA LYS A 6 -15.06 12.58 -35.38
C LYS A 6 -14.90 12.32 -33.88
N ILE A 7 -15.42 13.21 -33.03
CA ILE A 7 -15.47 13.00 -31.58
C ILE A 7 -16.53 11.96 -31.24
N LEU A 8 -17.69 11.96 -31.91
CA LEU A 8 -18.70 10.91 -31.74
C LEU A 8 -18.20 9.55 -32.25
N LEU A 9 -17.31 9.48 -33.24
CA LEU A 9 -16.70 8.22 -33.68
C LEU A 9 -15.61 7.72 -32.70
N CYS A 10 -14.80 8.62 -32.12
CA CYS A 10 -13.81 8.23 -31.10
C CYS A 10 -14.47 7.87 -29.76
N VAL A 11 -15.52 8.59 -29.38
CA VAL A 11 -16.34 8.25 -28.20
C VAL A 11 -17.14 6.98 -28.48
N LEU A 12 -17.78 6.79 -29.65
CA LEU A 12 -18.40 5.48 -29.94
C LEU A 12 -17.38 4.34 -29.98
N ILE A 13 -16.12 4.55 -30.37
CA ILE A 13 -15.09 3.50 -30.35
C ILE A 13 -14.62 3.22 -28.91
N VAL A 14 -14.42 4.24 -28.08
CA VAL A 14 -14.02 4.08 -26.67
C VAL A 14 -15.19 3.56 -25.81
N THR A 15 -16.43 3.97 -26.11
CA THR A 15 -17.64 3.50 -25.45
C THR A 15 -18.09 2.14 -26.01
N LEU A 16 -17.81 1.77 -27.28
CA LEU A 16 -17.89 0.36 -27.70
C LEU A 16 -16.84 -0.47 -26.95
N LEU A 17 -15.63 0.05 -26.71
CA LEU A 17 -14.57 -0.68 -26.00
C LEU A 17 -14.81 -0.80 -24.49
N MET A 18 -15.64 0.06 -23.88
CA MET A 18 -15.99 0.00 -22.44
C MET A 18 -17.38 -0.59 -22.15
N VAL A 19 -18.37 -0.43 -23.05
CA VAL A 19 -19.72 -1.03 -22.92
C VAL A 19 -19.79 -2.42 -23.54
N LEU A 20 -18.79 -2.81 -24.33
CA LEU A 20 -18.44 -4.21 -24.48
C LEU A 20 -17.46 -4.58 -23.37
N GLY A 21 -18.00 -4.73 -22.16
CA GLY A 21 -17.69 -5.93 -21.41
C GLY A 21 -18.11 -7.15 -22.25
N ILE A 22 -17.42 -7.38 -23.37
CA ILE A 22 -17.24 -8.72 -23.89
C ILE A 22 -16.49 -9.38 -22.74
N THR A 23 -17.23 -10.01 -21.84
CA THR A 23 -16.83 -11.35 -21.43
C THR A 23 -16.39 -11.98 -22.73
N ALA A 24 -15.08 -12.14 -22.94
CA ALA A 24 -14.59 -12.94 -24.04
C ALA A 24 -15.21 -14.30 -23.75
N SER A 25 -16.40 -14.56 -24.28
CA SER A 25 -16.95 -15.88 -24.29
C SER A 25 -15.95 -16.60 -25.15
N ALA A 26 -15.12 -17.43 -24.54
CA ALA A 26 -14.30 -18.31 -25.32
C ALA A 26 -15.25 -19.04 -26.26
N ALA A 27 -15.07 -18.83 -27.54
CA ALA A 27 -16.02 -19.28 -28.51
C ALA A 27 -15.94 -20.82 -28.52
N ASP A 28 -17.07 -21.45 -28.18
CA ASP A 28 -17.27 -22.88 -28.38
C ASP A 28 -17.31 -23.11 -29.89
N GLY A 29 -16.64 -24.17 -30.35
CA GLY A 29 -16.49 -24.42 -31.77
C GLY A 29 -15.23 -25.18 -32.12
N GLU A 30 -15.08 -25.42 -33.42
CA GLU A 30 -13.94 -26.08 -34.04
C GLU A 30 -13.00 -25.01 -34.63
N TYR A 31 -11.72 -25.08 -34.26
CA TYR A 31 -10.71 -24.10 -34.66
C TYR A 31 -9.48 -24.80 -35.23
N THR A 32 -8.85 -24.16 -36.21
CA THR A 32 -7.61 -24.65 -36.83
C THR A 32 -6.63 -23.52 -37.02
N ARG A 33 -5.43 -23.66 -36.45
CA ARG A 33 -4.28 -22.80 -36.72
C ARG A 33 -3.37 -23.48 -37.74
N GLU A 34 -3.16 -22.82 -38.87
CA GLU A 34 -2.30 -23.29 -39.96
C GLU A 34 -1.12 -22.31 -40.13
N PRO A 35 0.09 -22.62 -39.60
CA PRO A 35 1.27 -21.77 -39.76
C PRO A 35 1.85 -21.74 -41.18
N THR A 36 1.35 -22.58 -42.09
CA THR A 36 1.83 -22.71 -43.47
C THR A 36 1.75 -21.37 -44.23
N VAL A 37 2.91 -20.85 -44.65
CA VAL A 37 3.01 -19.73 -45.61
C VAL A 37 3.43 -20.28 -46.96
N THR A 38 2.68 -19.98 -48.02
CA THR A 38 2.99 -20.43 -49.39
C THR A 38 3.56 -19.30 -50.25
N GLY A 39 4.27 -19.65 -51.32
CA GLY A 39 4.82 -18.66 -52.26
C GLY A 39 6.14 -18.04 -51.79
N ILE A 40 6.88 -18.73 -50.93
CA ILE A 40 8.21 -18.32 -50.49
C ILE A 40 9.22 -18.63 -51.61
N THR A 41 10.27 -17.81 -51.69
CA THR A 41 11.44 -18.05 -52.54
C THR A 41 12.71 -18.05 -51.70
N ALA A 42 13.68 -18.89 -52.07
CA ALA A 42 15.00 -18.93 -51.45
C ALA A 42 16.07 -18.78 -52.53
N LYS A 43 17.04 -17.89 -52.30
CA LYS A 43 18.06 -17.55 -53.29
C LYS A 43 19.47 -17.61 -52.71
N VAL A 44 20.38 -18.22 -53.47
CA VAL A 44 21.83 -18.22 -53.25
C VAL A 44 22.52 -17.88 -54.57
N GLY A 45 23.30 -16.79 -54.60
CA GLY A 45 23.92 -16.31 -55.84
C GLY A 45 22.91 -16.03 -56.94
N SER A 46 23.01 -16.74 -58.08
CA SER A 46 22.07 -16.66 -59.20
C SER A 46 20.95 -17.70 -59.16
N THR A 47 21.02 -18.67 -58.25
CA THR A 47 20.06 -19.79 -58.18
C THR A 47 18.89 -19.43 -57.27
N THR A 48 17.67 -19.58 -57.77
CA THR A 48 16.42 -19.32 -57.01
C THR A 48 15.56 -20.57 -56.99
N ILE A 49 15.04 -20.91 -55.81
CA ILE A 49 13.98 -21.90 -55.62
C ILE A 49 12.70 -21.13 -55.35
N SER A 50 11.62 -21.48 -56.04
CA SER A 50 10.31 -20.84 -55.94
C SER A 50 9.24 -21.82 -55.48
N ASN A 51 8.06 -21.30 -55.14
CA ASN A 51 6.90 -22.08 -54.69
C ASN A 51 7.19 -22.91 -53.43
N ILE A 52 8.02 -22.37 -52.53
CA ILE A 52 8.28 -22.97 -51.23
C ILE A 52 7.07 -22.70 -50.32
N TYR A 53 6.70 -23.68 -49.51
CA TYR A 53 5.78 -23.50 -48.40
C TYR A 53 6.44 -23.81 -47.06
N SER A 54 6.02 -23.14 -45.99
CA SER A 54 6.54 -23.37 -44.64
C SER A 54 5.70 -24.37 -43.84
N ASP A 55 6.31 -25.00 -42.84
CA ASP A 55 5.65 -25.64 -41.69
C ASP A 55 4.33 -26.37 -42.01
N PRO A 56 4.39 -27.48 -42.77
CA PRO A 56 3.21 -28.20 -43.24
C PRO A 56 2.52 -28.98 -42.13
N VAL A 57 1.91 -28.26 -41.20
CA VAL A 57 1.23 -28.76 -40.01
C VAL A 57 -0.01 -27.91 -39.75
N LYS A 58 -1.00 -28.48 -39.06
CA LYS A 58 -2.19 -27.80 -38.58
C LYS A 58 -2.40 -28.15 -37.12
N TYR A 59 -2.76 -27.15 -36.32
CA TYR A 59 -3.12 -27.30 -34.92
C TYR A 59 -4.63 -27.18 -34.80
N TRP A 60 -5.29 -28.26 -34.43
CA TRP A 60 -6.74 -28.36 -34.45
C TRP A 60 -7.29 -28.55 -33.04
N GLU A 61 -8.38 -27.88 -32.72
CA GLU A 61 -9.04 -27.98 -31.41
C GLU A 61 -10.56 -27.83 -31.52
N VAL A 62 -11.26 -28.45 -30.58
CA VAL A 62 -12.70 -28.29 -30.34
C VAL A 62 -12.91 -27.85 -28.91
N ALA A 63 -13.56 -26.70 -28.74
CA ALA A 63 -13.98 -26.18 -27.45
C ALA A 63 -15.49 -26.36 -27.27
N GLY A 64 -15.90 -26.85 -26.10
CA GLY A 64 -17.31 -27.03 -25.75
C GLY A 64 -17.51 -26.98 -24.23
N GLY A 65 -18.50 -26.21 -23.78
CA GLY A 65 -18.87 -26.15 -22.36
C GLY A 65 -17.75 -25.61 -21.48
N GLY A 66 -16.91 -24.72 -22.02
CA GLY A 66 -15.77 -24.15 -21.30
C GLY A 66 -14.58 -25.10 -21.13
N SER A 67 -14.45 -26.15 -21.94
CA SER A 67 -13.29 -27.05 -21.92
C SER A 67 -12.86 -27.43 -23.33
N LEU A 68 -11.64 -27.95 -23.50
CA LEU A 68 -11.23 -28.56 -24.78
C LEU A 68 -11.74 -30.00 -24.79
N THR A 69 -12.64 -30.30 -25.71
CA THR A 69 -13.26 -31.63 -25.83
C THR A 69 -12.50 -32.57 -26.76
N ASP A 70 -11.78 -32.01 -27.73
CA ASP A 70 -10.91 -32.75 -28.64
C ASP A 70 -9.82 -31.80 -29.18
N TYR A 71 -8.66 -32.34 -29.52
CA TYR A 71 -7.54 -31.59 -30.10
C TYR A 71 -6.49 -32.53 -30.67
N LYS A 72 -5.71 -32.05 -31.66
CA LYS A 72 -4.58 -32.76 -32.25
C LYS A 72 -3.72 -31.89 -33.16
N ILE A 73 -2.46 -32.25 -33.26
CA ILE A 73 -1.54 -31.85 -34.32
C ILE A 73 -1.76 -32.73 -35.56
N VAL A 74 -2.07 -32.09 -36.69
CA VAL A 74 -2.24 -32.75 -37.99
C VAL A 74 -1.05 -32.39 -38.89
N TYR A 75 -0.22 -33.38 -39.19
CA TYR A 75 0.89 -33.24 -40.13
C TYR A 75 0.38 -33.37 -41.57
N ASN A 76 0.67 -32.39 -42.42
CA ASN A 76 0.31 -32.47 -43.83
C ASN A 76 1.30 -33.40 -44.56
N THR A 77 0.82 -34.16 -45.53
CA THR A 77 1.66 -35.03 -46.36
C THR A 77 2.60 -34.20 -47.23
N VAL A 78 3.91 -34.48 -47.14
CA VAL A 78 4.96 -33.83 -47.94
C VAL A 78 5.65 -34.87 -48.82
N GLY A 79 5.66 -34.68 -50.14
CA GLY A 79 6.33 -35.56 -51.10
C GLY A 79 7.79 -35.15 -51.34
N ALA A 80 8.63 -36.06 -51.86
CA ALA A 80 10.05 -35.77 -52.12
C ALA A 80 10.30 -34.68 -53.20
N ALA A 81 9.29 -34.36 -54.02
CA ALA A 81 9.37 -33.29 -55.02
C ALA A 81 9.08 -31.89 -54.45
N ASP A 82 8.47 -31.81 -53.26
CA ASP A 82 8.08 -30.53 -52.66
C ASP A 82 9.30 -29.76 -52.14
N SER A 83 9.21 -28.43 -52.16
CA SER A 83 10.20 -27.55 -51.54
C SER A 83 9.59 -26.94 -50.28
N VAL A 84 10.16 -27.25 -49.13
CA VAL A 84 9.58 -26.92 -47.82
C VAL A 84 10.60 -26.20 -46.96
N ILE A 85 10.14 -25.19 -46.23
CA ILE A 85 10.89 -24.60 -45.13
C ILE A 85 10.29 -25.05 -43.81
N TYR A 86 11.11 -25.58 -42.92
CA TYR A 86 10.72 -25.85 -41.53
C TYR A 86 11.31 -24.77 -40.63
N THR A 87 10.46 -24.16 -39.81
CA THR A 87 10.81 -23.19 -38.76
C THR A 87 10.46 -23.75 -37.39
N ALA A 88 10.77 -23.01 -36.32
CA ALA A 88 10.41 -23.40 -34.95
C ALA A 88 8.88 -23.39 -34.68
N LEU A 89 8.04 -23.01 -35.65
CA LEU A 89 6.59 -23.23 -35.60
C LEU A 89 6.18 -24.67 -35.88
N TYR A 90 7.08 -25.47 -36.46
CA TYR A 90 6.90 -26.91 -36.58
C TYR A 90 7.13 -27.58 -35.21
N PRO A 91 6.26 -28.51 -34.78
CA PRO A 91 6.24 -28.99 -33.40
C PRO A 91 7.37 -29.96 -33.07
N ASP A 92 8.07 -30.49 -34.06
CA ASP A 92 9.19 -31.41 -33.85
C ASP A 92 10.53 -30.67 -33.95
N THR A 93 11.50 -31.04 -33.12
CA THR A 93 12.84 -30.43 -33.11
C THR A 93 13.70 -30.86 -34.30
N THR A 94 13.34 -31.97 -34.94
CA THR A 94 13.94 -32.49 -36.18
C THR A 94 12.94 -32.48 -37.33
N THR A 95 13.40 -32.39 -38.58
CA THR A 95 12.48 -32.33 -39.75
C THR A 95 11.66 -33.59 -39.99
N GLY A 96 12.14 -34.78 -39.59
CA GLY A 96 11.46 -36.07 -39.81
C GLY A 96 11.28 -36.47 -41.28
N ARG A 97 11.72 -35.65 -42.24
CA ARG A 97 11.48 -35.86 -43.68
C ARG A 97 12.54 -36.75 -44.30
N THR A 98 12.12 -37.94 -44.76
CA THR A 98 13.03 -38.95 -45.31
C THR A 98 12.89 -39.15 -46.83
N GLY A 99 13.97 -39.50 -47.52
CA GLY A 99 13.92 -39.97 -48.92
C GLY A 99 14.91 -39.25 -49.85
N ASN A 100 14.53 -39.04 -51.12
CA ASN A 100 15.37 -38.33 -52.11
C ASN A 100 15.32 -36.80 -51.92
N VAL A 101 15.62 -36.34 -50.70
CA VAL A 101 15.64 -34.94 -50.29
C VAL A 101 17.03 -34.57 -49.78
N ILE A 102 17.35 -33.28 -49.88
CA ILE A 102 18.54 -32.67 -49.27
C ILE A 102 18.07 -31.50 -48.41
N GLU A 103 18.68 -31.37 -47.24
CA GLU A 103 18.26 -30.38 -46.25
C GLU A 103 19.42 -29.43 -45.94
N TYR A 104 19.12 -28.12 -46.00
CA TYR A 104 20.05 -27.03 -45.70
C TYR A 104 19.59 -26.33 -44.42
N ALA A 105 20.28 -26.57 -43.31
CA ALA A 105 20.04 -25.82 -42.07
C ALA A 105 20.69 -24.44 -42.18
N CYS A 106 19.89 -23.41 -41.95
CA CYS A 106 20.27 -22.01 -42.08
C CYS A 106 20.08 -21.30 -40.74
N GLU A 107 21.15 -20.74 -40.19
CA GLU A 107 21.14 -19.97 -38.93
C GLU A 107 21.37 -18.49 -39.21
N ARG A 108 20.97 -17.64 -38.27
CA ARG A 108 21.09 -16.19 -38.41
C ARG A 108 22.43 -15.70 -37.85
N ILE A 109 23.33 -15.27 -38.73
CA ILE A 109 24.68 -14.78 -38.41
C ILE A 109 24.85 -13.39 -39.02
N ASP A 110 25.24 -12.40 -38.21
CA ASP A 110 25.39 -10.98 -38.61
C ASP A 110 24.19 -10.44 -39.40
N GLY A 111 22.98 -10.76 -38.93
CA GLY A 111 21.72 -10.34 -39.55
C GLY A 111 21.35 -11.08 -40.85
N ASN A 112 22.14 -12.04 -41.32
CA ASN A 112 21.91 -12.82 -42.54
C ASN A 112 21.62 -14.29 -42.22
N TYR A 113 20.83 -14.98 -43.03
CA TYR A 113 20.70 -16.44 -42.93
C TYR A 113 21.84 -17.11 -43.69
N VAL A 114 22.62 -17.93 -42.99
CA VAL A 114 23.81 -18.60 -43.51
C VAL A 114 23.63 -20.10 -43.37
N VAL A 115 23.96 -20.87 -44.41
CA VAL A 115 23.94 -22.34 -44.33
C VAL A 115 25.03 -22.80 -43.37
N THR A 116 24.64 -23.42 -42.25
CA THR A 116 25.57 -23.94 -41.23
C THR A 116 25.77 -25.44 -41.37
N LYS A 117 24.75 -26.17 -41.84
CA LYS A 117 24.79 -27.63 -42.00
C LYS A 117 24.02 -28.07 -43.24
N ILE A 118 24.52 -29.10 -43.90
CA ILE A 118 23.86 -29.75 -45.04
C ILE A 118 23.70 -31.23 -44.73
N ASN A 119 22.46 -31.71 -44.69
CA ASN A 119 22.15 -33.13 -44.60
C ASN A 119 21.83 -33.66 -46.01
N SER A 120 22.82 -34.31 -46.63
CA SER A 120 22.67 -34.91 -47.95
C SER A 120 22.10 -36.33 -47.90
N ASN A 121 21.95 -36.94 -46.73
CA ASN A 121 21.38 -38.28 -46.59
C ASN A 121 19.85 -38.26 -46.71
N GLY A 122 19.21 -37.14 -46.35
CA GLY A 122 17.76 -37.03 -46.34
C GLY A 122 17.14 -38.06 -45.40
N ASP A 123 17.70 -38.22 -44.22
CA ASP A 123 17.29 -39.19 -43.19
C ASP A 123 16.35 -38.57 -42.14
N GLY A 124 15.93 -37.32 -42.31
CA GLY A 124 14.99 -36.62 -41.44
C GLY A 124 15.55 -36.19 -40.09
N THR A 125 16.87 -36.28 -39.88
CA THR A 125 17.51 -35.97 -38.58
C THR A 125 18.02 -34.53 -38.45
N THR A 126 17.70 -33.66 -39.42
CA THR A 126 18.17 -32.27 -39.39
C THR A 126 17.42 -31.48 -38.32
N TYR A 127 18.15 -30.95 -37.35
CA TYR A 127 17.61 -30.05 -36.34
C TYR A 127 17.17 -28.73 -36.99
N ILE A 128 16.00 -28.22 -36.59
CA ILE A 128 15.50 -26.93 -37.04
C ILE A 128 16.02 -25.83 -36.11
N PRO A 129 16.93 -24.94 -36.56
CA PRO A 129 17.50 -23.92 -35.70
C PRO A 129 16.44 -22.87 -35.32
N VAL A 130 16.33 -22.59 -34.03
CA VAL A 130 15.52 -21.47 -33.52
C VAL A 130 16.19 -20.15 -33.94
N GLY A 131 15.40 -19.20 -34.46
CA GLY A 131 15.92 -18.00 -35.13
C GLY A 131 16.41 -18.24 -36.57
N GLY A 132 16.32 -19.48 -37.06
CA GLY A 132 16.68 -19.89 -38.42
C GLY A 132 15.65 -20.83 -39.03
N PHE A 133 16.06 -21.63 -40.01
CA PHE A 133 15.18 -22.59 -40.68
C PHE A 133 15.94 -23.74 -41.34
N VAL A 134 15.21 -24.81 -41.69
CA VAL A 134 15.72 -25.85 -42.59
C VAL A 134 15.00 -25.77 -43.93
N LEU A 135 15.74 -25.56 -45.00
CA LEU A 135 15.25 -25.67 -46.37
C LEU A 135 15.41 -27.12 -46.86
N SER A 136 14.30 -27.83 -47.00
CA SER A 136 14.24 -29.23 -47.40
C SER A 136 13.67 -29.35 -48.83
N VAL A 137 14.49 -29.84 -49.76
CA VAL A 137 14.21 -29.79 -51.20
C VAL A 137 14.62 -31.08 -51.90
N SER A 138 14.11 -31.30 -53.12
CA SER A 138 14.46 -32.47 -53.94
C SER A 138 15.97 -32.57 -54.19
N LYS A 139 16.58 -33.66 -53.77
CA LYS A 139 18.02 -33.92 -53.96
C LYS A 139 18.39 -34.05 -55.44
N SER A 140 17.52 -34.64 -56.25
CA SER A 140 17.79 -34.79 -57.69
C SER A 140 17.86 -33.45 -58.43
N THR A 141 17.20 -32.42 -57.91
CA THR A 141 17.14 -31.09 -58.55
C THR A 141 18.10 -30.10 -57.91
N TYR A 142 18.24 -30.13 -56.58
CA TYR A 142 18.86 -29.06 -55.81
C TYR A 142 20.03 -29.53 -54.94
N ALA A 143 20.69 -30.65 -55.26
CA ALA A 143 21.86 -31.15 -54.52
C ALA A 143 23.03 -30.15 -54.42
N SER A 144 23.13 -29.21 -55.37
CA SER A 144 24.19 -28.20 -55.43
C SER A 144 23.67 -26.77 -55.23
N PHE A 145 22.53 -26.60 -54.54
CA PHE A 145 21.91 -25.29 -54.35
C PHE A 145 22.79 -24.33 -53.54
N ALA A 146 23.38 -24.80 -52.45
CA ALA A 146 24.21 -24.01 -51.55
C ALA A 146 25.33 -24.86 -50.94
N LYS A 147 26.35 -24.20 -50.39
CA LYS A 147 27.42 -24.77 -49.56
C LYS A 147 27.37 -24.17 -48.16
N VAL A 148 27.98 -24.84 -47.19
CA VAL A 148 28.17 -24.27 -45.84
C VAL A 148 28.91 -22.94 -45.96
N GLY A 149 28.40 -21.90 -45.30
CA GLY A 149 28.88 -20.52 -45.37
C GLY A 149 28.16 -19.64 -46.41
N ASP A 150 27.35 -20.22 -47.30
CA ASP A 150 26.58 -19.42 -48.26
C ASP A 150 25.43 -18.67 -47.58
N LYS A 151 25.20 -17.42 -48.01
CA LYS A 151 24.07 -16.60 -47.56
C LYS A 151 22.81 -16.96 -48.35
N VAL A 152 21.75 -17.31 -47.64
CA VAL A 152 20.42 -17.57 -48.19
C VAL A 152 19.55 -16.34 -48.00
N THR A 153 19.04 -15.79 -49.11
CA THR A 153 18.06 -14.69 -49.06
C THR A 153 16.66 -15.26 -49.27
N LEU A 154 15.77 -15.00 -48.31
CA LEU A 154 14.34 -15.30 -48.46
C LEU A 154 13.62 -14.13 -49.16
N GLY A 155 12.67 -14.44 -50.02
CA GLY A 155 11.79 -13.48 -50.69
C GLY A 155 10.42 -14.07 -50.97
N GLY A 156 9.58 -13.36 -51.74
CA GLY A 156 8.20 -13.78 -51.98
C GLY A 156 7.30 -13.43 -50.80
N SER A 157 6.44 -14.36 -50.38
CA SER A 157 5.61 -14.18 -49.19
C SER A 157 6.46 -14.04 -47.92
N SER A 158 6.06 -13.13 -47.02
CA SER A 158 6.76 -12.89 -45.76
C SER A 158 6.62 -14.09 -44.82
N LEU A 159 7.75 -14.63 -44.38
CA LEU A 159 7.82 -15.72 -43.39
C LEU A 159 8.32 -15.17 -42.05
N THR A 160 7.58 -15.42 -40.98
CA THR A 160 8.02 -15.10 -39.61
C THR A 160 8.83 -16.27 -39.08
N ILE A 161 10.03 -16.01 -38.57
CA ILE A 161 10.91 -17.03 -38.00
C ILE A 161 10.98 -16.81 -36.49
N PRO A 162 10.46 -17.75 -35.68
CA PRO A 162 10.51 -17.60 -34.22
C PRO A 162 11.96 -17.64 -33.73
N THR A 163 12.29 -16.75 -32.79
CA THR A 163 13.63 -16.62 -32.20
C THR A 163 13.72 -17.21 -30.80
N MET A 164 12.61 -17.67 -30.23
CA MET A 164 12.55 -18.26 -28.90
C MET A 164 11.65 -19.49 -28.93
N ALA A 165 12.06 -20.56 -28.25
CA ALA A 165 11.28 -21.78 -28.11
C ALA A 165 11.60 -22.50 -26.79
N VAL A 166 10.70 -23.39 -26.39
CA VAL A 166 10.95 -24.39 -25.34
C VAL A 166 10.83 -25.77 -25.96
N GLU A 167 11.80 -26.64 -25.67
CA GLU A 167 11.97 -27.95 -26.30
C GLU A 167 12.02 -29.07 -25.27
N SER A 168 11.32 -30.16 -25.52
CA SER A 168 11.36 -31.38 -24.72
C SER A 168 12.39 -32.36 -25.24
N THR A 169 13.01 -33.13 -24.34
CA THR A 169 13.91 -34.25 -24.70
C THR A 169 13.23 -35.34 -25.54
N ARG A 170 11.89 -35.38 -25.58
CA ARG A 170 11.10 -36.23 -26.50
C ARG A 170 11.08 -35.73 -27.95
N GLY A 171 11.73 -34.61 -28.24
CA GLY A 171 11.82 -34.02 -29.58
C GLY A 171 10.63 -33.15 -29.96
N LYS A 172 9.83 -32.70 -28.99
CA LYS A 172 8.72 -31.75 -29.18
C LYS A 172 9.15 -30.33 -28.82
N ARG A 173 8.55 -29.31 -29.44
CA ARG A 173 8.79 -27.90 -29.10
C ARG A 173 7.55 -27.02 -29.21
N ILE A 174 7.64 -25.87 -28.56
CA ILE A 174 6.71 -24.76 -28.72
C ILE A 174 7.49 -23.46 -28.93
N ALA A 175 7.12 -22.68 -29.94
CA ALA A 175 7.64 -21.32 -30.10
C ALA A 175 7.05 -20.38 -29.03
N VAL A 176 7.88 -19.50 -28.50
CA VAL A 176 7.49 -18.48 -27.51
C VAL A 176 7.38 -17.13 -28.22
N ASP A 177 6.21 -16.50 -28.15
CA ASP A 177 5.95 -15.22 -28.83
C ASP A 177 6.41 -14.02 -27.99
N ALA A 178 6.34 -14.14 -26.66
CA ALA A 178 6.75 -13.09 -25.74
C ALA A 178 7.12 -13.65 -24.36
N THR A 179 7.87 -12.86 -23.59
CA THR A 179 8.28 -13.18 -22.22
C THR A 179 7.76 -12.10 -21.27
N ASN A 180 7.24 -12.49 -20.10
CA ASN A 180 6.73 -11.60 -19.03
C ASN A 180 5.82 -10.47 -19.54
N SER A 181 4.91 -10.78 -20.47
CA SER A 181 4.04 -9.81 -21.12
C SER A 181 2.58 -10.19 -21.00
N ASN A 182 1.68 -9.21 -20.92
CA ASN A 182 0.24 -9.48 -20.94
C ASN A 182 -0.20 -10.17 -22.25
N ARG A 183 -1.10 -11.15 -22.13
CA ARG A 183 -1.74 -11.80 -23.29
C ARG A 183 -2.62 -10.78 -24.01
N SER A 184 -2.39 -10.59 -25.30
CA SER A 184 -3.07 -9.54 -26.09
C SER A 184 -3.70 -10.04 -27.39
N LYS A 185 -3.26 -11.21 -27.88
CA LYS A 185 -3.70 -11.84 -29.13
C LYS A 185 -3.43 -13.34 -29.04
N PRO A 186 -3.87 -14.16 -30.02
CA PRO A 186 -3.45 -15.55 -30.06
C PRO A 186 -1.92 -15.67 -30.04
N MET A 187 -1.37 -16.24 -28.96
CA MET A 187 0.06 -16.26 -28.66
C MET A 187 0.42 -17.26 -27.54
N VAL A 188 1.72 -17.57 -27.44
CA VAL A 188 2.36 -18.28 -26.32
C VAL A 188 3.25 -17.31 -25.56
N VAL A 189 3.02 -17.18 -24.25
CA VAL A 189 3.83 -16.33 -23.36
C VAL A 189 4.57 -17.19 -22.35
N TYR A 190 5.83 -16.86 -22.10
CA TYR A 190 6.64 -17.38 -21.01
C TYR A 190 6.60 -16.41 -19.81
N TYR A 191 6.34 -16.92 -18.61
CA TYR A 191 6.35 -16.16 -17.36
C TYR A 191 7.34 -16.78 -16.36
N ASP A 192 8.22 -15.97 -15.79
CA ASP A 192 9.07 -16.36 -14.65
C ASP A 192 8.88 -15.40 -13.46
N CYS A 193 9.66 -15.61 -12.40
CA CYS A 193 9.54 -14.84 -11.16
C CYS A 193 9.79 -13.33 -11.34
N GLN A 194 10.36 -12.87 -12.45
CA GLN A 194 10.51 -11.44 -12.73
C GLN A 194 9.18 -10.79 -13.17
N PHE A 195 8.16 -11.57 -13.54
CA PHE A 195 6.82 -11.05 -13.85
C PHE A 195 5.99 -10.76 -12.59
N GLY A 196 6.09 -11.63 -11.59
CA GLY A 196 5.31 -11.59 -10.36
C GLY A 196 5.08 -13.00 -9.79
N GLU A 197 4.24 -13.11 -8.77
CA GLU A 197 3.92 -14.40 -8.12
C GLU A 197 2.98 -15.28 -8.95
N LYS A 198 2.17 -14.67 -9.84
CA LYS A 198 1.23 -15.37 -10.71
C LYS A 198 1.25 -14.80 -12.12
N THR A 199 0.79 -15.60 -13.08
CA THR A 199 0.73 -15.19 -14.50
C THR A 199 -0.32 -14.11 -14.79
N GLY A 200 -1.28 -13.85 -13.88
CA GLY A 200 -2.32 -12.84 -14.09
C GLY A 200 -3.26 -13.17 -15.26
N THR A 201 -3.38 -14.45 -15.62
CA THR A 201 -4.12 -14.91 -16.80
C THR A 201 -5.50 -15.45 -16.47
N ASN A 202 -6.50 -15.02 -17.24
CA ASN A 202 -7.85 -15.59 -17.18
C ASN A 202 -7.90 -17.06 -17.66
N GLN A 203 -9.02 -17.73 -17.37
CA GLN A 203 -9.29 -19.14 -17.68
C GLN A 203 -9.37 -19.50 -19.18
N PHE A 204 -9.24 -18.53 -20.10
CA PHE A 204 -9.44 -18.77 -21.55
C PHE A 204 -8.17 -19.25 -22.30
N GLY A 205 -7.17 -19.70 -21.57
CA GLY A 205 -5.95 -20.31 -22.13
C GLY A 205 -5.59 -21.62 -21.42
N THR A 206 -4.50 -22.22 -21.86
CA THR A 206 -3.88 -23.39 -21.21
C THR A 206 -2.50 -23.00 -20.71
N GLU A 207 -2.05 -23.61 -19.62
CA GLU A 207 -0.74 -23.32 -19.03
C GLU A 207 0.03 -24.58 -18.64
N VAL A 208 1.36 -24.53 -18.72
CA VAL A 208 2.26 -25.58 -18.24
C VAL A 208 3.25 -24.96 -17.27
N LEU A 209 3.33 -25.53 -16.07
CA LEU A 209 4.20 -25.08 -15.00
C LEU A 209 5.43 -25.98 -14.95
N CYS A 210 6.60 -25.35 -14.95
CA CYS A 210 7.89 -26.00 -15.07
C CYS A 210 8.81 -25.56 -13.92
N GLN A 211 9.50 -26.51 -13.30
CA GLN A 211 10.41 -26.29 -12.16
C GLN A 211 11.82 -26.71 -12.54
N PHE A 212 12.83 -25.90 -12.22
CA PHE A 212 14.21 -26.32 -12.42
C PHE A 212 14.61 -27.42 -11.43
N ASP A 213 15.25 -28.46 -11.94
CA ASP A 213 15.85 -29.55 -11.18
C ASP A 213 17.36 -29.36 -11.17
N PHE A 214 17.93 -29.04 -10.01
CA PHE A 214 19.35 -28.75 -9.83
C PHE A 214 20.24 -30.00 -9.94
N GLU A 215 19.69 -31.22 -9.77
CA GLU A 215 20.46 -32.46 -9.94
C GLU A 215 20.58 -32.80 -11.42
N LYS A 216 19.51 -32.57 -12.19
CA LYS A 216 19.45 -32.83 -13.62
C LYS A 216 19.92 -31.67 -14.49
N ASN A 217 20.06 -30.46 -13.93
CA ASN A 217 20.35 -29.22 -14.65
C ASN A 217 19.37 -28.94 -15.81
N THR A 218 18.08 -29.17 -15.59
CA THR A 218 17.04 -29.00 -16.60
C THR A 218 15.70 -28.63 -15.96
N PHE A 219 14.77 -28.07 -16.73
CA PHE A 219 13.42 -27.83 -16.24
C PHE A 219 12.55 -29.07 -16.38
N ILE A 220 11.68 -29.29 -15.41
CA ILE A 220 10.76 -30.44 -15.37
C ILE A 220 9.33 -29.93 -15.37
N VAL A 221 8.49 -30.51 -16.23
CA VAL A 221 7.04 -30.24 -16.23
C VAL A 221 6.41 -30.78 -14.95
N LYS A 222 5.79 -29.89 -14.16
CA LYS A 222 5.18 -30.23 -12.86
C LYS A 222 3.67 -30.25 -12.88
N SER A 223 3.03 -29.38 -13.65
CA SER A 223 1.56 -29.34 -13.71
C SER A 223 1.04 -28.65 -14.97
N PHE A 224 -0.24 -28.86 -15.22
CA PHE A 224 -0.99 -28.28 -16.33
C PHE A 224 -2.23 -27.56 -15.81
N ARG A 225 -2.53 -26.39 -16.37
CA ARG A 225 -3.81 -25.72 -16.23
C ARG A 225 -4.58 -25.83 -17.54
N GLY A 226 -5.76 -26.45 -17.48
CA GLY A 226 -6.62 -26.61 -18.65
C GLY A 226 -7.42 -25.36 -18.99
N PHE A 227 -7.88 -25.28 -20.23
CA PHE A 227 -8.85 -24.27 -20.65
C PHE A 227 -10.14 -24.38 -19.82
N GLY A 228 -10.60 -23.24 -19.30
CA GLY A 228 -11.77 -23.10 -18.42
C GLY A 228 -11.55 -23.46 -16.96
N THR A 229 -10.31 -23.73 -16.54
CA THR A 229 -9.98 -24.06 -15.14
C THR A 229 -9.30 -22.89 -14.42
N GLY A 230 -9.44 -22.83 -13.10
CA GLY A 230 -8.87 -21.77 -12.25
C GLY A 230 -9.65 -20.46 -12.27
N ASP A 231 -9.05 -19.40 -11.71
CA ASP A 231 -9.65 -18.06 -11.62
C ASP A 231 -8.95 -17.05 -12.56
N GLN A 232 -9.23 -15.75 -12.39
CA GLN A 232 -8.61 -14.69 -13.19
C GLN A 232 -7.18 -14.33 -12.77
N SER A 233 -6.65 -14.93 -11.69
CA SER A 233 -5.33 -14.60 -11.14
C SER A 233 -4.17 -15.30 -11.85
N GLY A 234 -4.43 -16.34 -12.63
CA GLY A 234 -3.37 -17.11 -13.29
C GLY A 234 -2.87 -18.31 -12.49
N SER A 235 -1.86 -18.99 -13.04
CA SER A 235 -1.09 -20.01 -12.29
C SER A 235 -0.03 -19.32 -11.43
N VAL A 236 0.27 -19.90 -10.26
CA VAL A 236 1.43 -19.51 -9.44
C VAL A 236 2.70 -19.78 -10.23
N ILE A 237 3.62 -18.83 -10.26
CA ILE A 237 4.91 -18.98 -10.92
C ILE A 237 5.89 -19.56 -9.88
N PRO A 238 6.46 -20.75 -10.12
CA PRO A 238 7.36 -21.39 -9.16
C PRO A 238 8.69 -20.63 -9.01
N GLU A 239 9.25 -20.64 -7.81
CA GLU A 239 10.64 -20.22 -7.57
C GLU A 239 11.60 -21.08 -8.40
N ASN A 240 12.60 -20.49 -9.04
CA ASN A 240 13.50 -21.20 -9.97
C ASN A 240 12.74 -22.00 -11.05
N GLY A 241 11.62 -21.48 -11.54
CA GLY A 241 10.86 -22.12 -12.60
C GLY A 241 10.12 -21.09 -13.46
N PHE A 242 9.23 -21.58 -14.31
CA PHE A 242 8.45 -20.75 -15.23
C PHE A 242 7.09 -21.37 -15.57
N VAL A 243 6.20 -20.56 -16.11
CA VAL A 243 4.92 -20.97 -16.67
C VAL A 243 4.87 -20.59 -18.15
N LEU A 244 4.55 -21.55 -19.02
CA LEU A 244 4.13 -21.28 -20.40
C LEU A 244 2.62 -21.12 -20.43
N SER A 245 2.11 -20.09 -21.10
CA SER A 245 0.67 -19.82 -21.23
C SER A 245 0.31 -19.64 -22.71
N ALA A 246 -0.55 -20.50 -23.24
CA ALA A 246 -1.05 -20.43 -24.60
C ALA A 246 -2.48 -19.90 -24.61
N TYR A 247 -2.73 -18.86 -25.39
CA TYR A 247 -4.01 -18.17 -25.47
C TYR A 247 -4.45 -17.97 -26.91
N GLY A 248 -5.76 -18.05 -27.14
CA GLY A 248 -6.40 -17.85 -28.44
C GLY A 248 -6.73 -19.14 -29.19
N GLU A 249 -7.67 -19.01 -30.13
CA GLU A 249 -8.15 -20.11 -30.97
C GLU A 249 -7.00 -20.76 -31.77
N GLY A 250 -6.91 -22.09 -31.68
CA GLY A 250 -5.85 -22.89 -32.29
C GLY A 250 -4.48 -22.83 -31.58
N TYR A 251 -4.36 -22.06 -30.48
CA TYR A 251 -3.19 -22.06 -29.61
C TYR A 251 -3.42 -22.85 -28.31
N ARG A 252 -4.65 -22.87 -27.78
CA ARG A 252 -4.97 -23.52 -26.50
C ARG A 252 -4.53 -24.98 -26.48
N GLN A 253 -4.72 -25.73 -27.56
CA GLN A 253 -4.31 -27.13 -27.60
C GLN A 253 -2.79 -27.37 -27.49
N LEU A 254 -1.94 -26.38 -27.79
CA LEU A 254 -0.48 -26.58 -27.77
C LEU A 254 0.05 -27.00 -26.39
N LEU A 255 -0.59 -26.50 -25.34
CA LEU A 255 -0.23 -26.78 -23.95
C LEU A 255 -1.25 -27.70 -23.26
N ALA A 256 -2.10 -28.38 -24.03
CA ALA A 256 -2.88 -29.48 -23.51
C ALA A 256 -1.96 -30.66 -23.19
N ARG A 257 -2.22 -31.35 -22.08
CA ARG A 257 -1.40 -32.49 -21.63
C ARG A 257 -1.31 -33.54 -22.74
N THR A 258 -0.14 -34.15 -22.90
CA THR A 258 0.20 -35.20 -23.88
C THR A 258 0.35 -34.74 -25.33
N GLU A 259 -0.01 -33.50 -25.68
CA GLU A 259 0.11 -32.99 -27.06
C GLU A 259 1.56 -32.65 -27.41
N LEU A 260 2.12 -31.59 -26.79
CA LEU A 260 3.54 -31.25 -26.91
C LEU A 260 4.34 -31.75 -25.70
N PHE A 261 3.79 -31.62 -24.49
CA PHE A 261 4.46 -31.94 -23.24
C PHE A 261 3.61 -32.89 -22.36
N ASP A 262 4.27 -33.67 -21.52
CA ASP A 262 3.65 -34.49 -20.46
C ASP A 262 4.37 -34.27 -19.13
N TYR A 263 3.83 -34.81 -18.04
CA TYR A 263 4.48 -34.77 -16.73
C TYR A 263 5.90 -35.33 -16.78
N ASP A 264 6.79 -34.71 -16.02
CA ASP A 264 8.20 -35.09 -15.89
C ASP A 264 9.05 -34.97 -17.16
N ASP A 265 8.50 -34.41 -18.24
CA ASP A 265 9.29 -34.03 -19.41
C ASP A 265 10.40 -33.04 -19.01
N GLU A 266 11.60 -33.31 -19.52
CA GLU A 266 12.77 -32.44 -19.38
C GLU A 266 12.77 -31.40 -20.50
N LEU A 267 12.81 -30.13 -20.12
CA LEU A 267 12.65 -28.99 -21.01
C LEU A 267 13.91 -28.11 -21.07
N LYS A 268 14.23 -27.68 -22.29
CA LYS A 268 15.30 -26.74 -22.61
C LYS A 268 14.74 -25.45 -23.21
N MET A 269 15.25 -24.31 -22.76
CA MET A 269 14.96 -23.01 -23.37
C MET A 269 15.96 -22.77 -24.50
N VAL A 270 15.48 -22.30 -25.64
CA VAL A 270 16.32 -22.09 -26.83
C VAL A 270 16.07 -20.70 -27.39
N GLY A 271 17.15 -19.95 -27.57
CA GLY A 271 17.11 -18.58 -28.11
C GLY A 271 16.88 -17.48 -27.07
N PHE A 272 16.81 -17.83 -25.78
CA PHE A 272 16.77 -16.89 -24.65
C PHE A 272 17.21 -17.56 -23.35
N ASP A 273 17.68 -16.76 -22.39
CA ASP A 273 18.10 -17.21 -21.06
C ASP A 273 17.00 -17.03 -19.99
N TYR A 274 17.13 -17.74 -18.87
CA TYR A 274 16.32 -17.49 -17.67
C TYR A 274 16.59 -16.10 -17.10
N VAL A 275 17.86 -15.84 -16.75
CA VAL A 275 18.32 -14.51 -16.32
C VAL A 275 18.66 -13.70 -17.58
N ARG A 276 17.77 -12.78 -17.94
CA ARG A 276 17.84 -12.03 -19.19
C ARG A 276 18.62 -10.72 -19.03
N PHE A 277 19.90 -10.73 -19.40
CA PHE A 277 20.76 -9.53 -19.48
C PHE A 277 21.33 -9.32 -20.88
N GLY A 278 21.91 -8.15 -21.15
CA GLY A 278 22.51 -7.79 -22.45
C GLY A 278 21.65 -6.91 -23.35
N GLY A 279 20.54 -6.36 -22.82
CA GLY A 279 19.74 -5.37 -23.53
C GLY A 279 20.42 -4.00 -23.49
N THR A 280 20.59 -3.37 -24.65
CA THR A 280 21.10 -1.99 -24.76
C THR A 280 19.98 -1.04 -25.13
N VAL A 281 19.76 -0.02 -24.29
CA VAL A 281 18.86 1.10 -24.57
C VAL A 281 19.67 2.37 -24.79
N VAL A 282 19.24 3.21 -25.72
CA VAL A 282 19.98 4.43 -26.11
C VAL A 282 19.21 5.66 -25.67
N GLY A 283 19.82 6.42 -24.76
CA GLY A 283 19.36 7.74 -24.36
C GLY A 283 20.04 8.84 -25.16
N LYS A 284 19.42 10.03 -25.17
CA LYS A 284 19.99 11.26 -25.74
C LYS A 284 20.27 12.27 -24.65
N TYR A 285 21.28 13.09 -24.86
CA TYR A 285 21.57 14.23 -23.99
C TYR A 285 21.82 15.51 -24.80
N HIS A 286 21.72 16.66 -24.15
CA HIS A 286 21.73 17.96 -24.82
C HIS A 286 23.11 18.62 -24.76
N TYR A 287 23.68 18.67 -23.55
CA TYR A 287 24.93 19.38 -23.26
C TYR A 287 25.80 18.59 -22.26
N ILE A 288 27.11 18.87 -22.32
CA ILE A 288 28.09 18.45 -21.31
C ILE A 288 28.57 19.70 -20.59
N ASN A 289 28.60 19.69 -19.25
CA ASN A 289 29.07 20.80 -18.42
C ASN A 289 28.58 22.18 -18.92
N PRO A 290 27.26 22.39 -19.06
CA PRO A 290 26.71 23.58 -19.68
C PRO A 290 27.04 24.86 -18.89
N THR A 291 27.29 25.93 -19.63
CA THR A 291 27.34 27.33 -19.18
C THR A 291 26.16 28.11 -19.76
N LYS A 292 25.94 29.35 -19.28
CA LYS A 292 24.96 30.29 -19.83
C LYS A 292 25.08 30.45 -21.35
N GLU A 293 26.30 30.52 -21.86
CA GLU A 293 26.58 30.73 -23.27
C GLU A 293 26.28 29.48 -24.10
N THR A 294 26.55 28.29 -23.56
CA THR A 294 26.35 27.02 -24.28
C THR A 294 24.94 26.47 -24.19
N ASN A 295 24.19 26.81 -23.12
CA ASN A 295 22.81 26.39 -22.91
C ASN A 295 21.92 27.59 -22.54
N PRO A 296 21.61 28.49 -23.50
CA PRO A 296 20.77 29.65 -23.25
C PRO A 296 19.33 29.26 -22.86
N GLY A 297 18.89 28.03 -23.17
CA GLY A 297 17.60 27.49 -22.76
C GLY A 297 17.54 27.06 -21.29
N ALA A 298 18.63 27.16 -20.53
CA ALA A 298 18.67 26.93 -19.10
C ALA A 298 18.68 28.24 -18.28
N MET A 299 18.16 29.31 -18.86
CA MET A 299 17.88 30.56 -18.16
C MET A 299 16.39 30.59 -17.77
N GLU A 300 16.10 30.70 -16.47
CA GLU A 300 14.74 30.86 -15.97
C GLU A 300 14.21 32.28 -16.23
N THR A 301 15.11 33.28 -16.14
CA THR A 301 14.89 34.67 -16.54
C THR A 301 16.08 35.20 -17.34
N GLU A 302 16.04 36.45 -17.85
CA GLU A 302 17.19 37.04 -18.58
C GLU A 302 18.50 37.07 -17.75
N THR A 303 18.37 37.05 -16.42
CA THR A 303 19.47 37.19 -15.45
C THR A 303 19.67 36.00 -14.53
N GLU A 304 18.70 35.09 -14.40
CA GLU A 304 18.76 33.95 -13.48
C GLU A 304 18.76 32.62 -14.23
N GLU A 305 19.77 31.79 -13.96
CA GLU A 305 19.85 30.43 -14.50
C GLU A 305 19.03 29.42 -13.70
N PHE A 306 18.51 28.40 -14.38
CA PHE A 306 18.09 27.18 -13.70
C PHE A 306 19.29 26.54 -12.98
N PRO A 307 19.08 25.89 -11.81
CA PRO A 307 20.15 25.23 -11.06
C PRO A 307 21.02 24.31 -11.93
N ALA A 308 22.33 24.53 -11.87
CA ALA A 308 23.36 23.88 -12.67
C ALA A 308 23.16 23.92 -14.20
N PHE A 309 22.44 24.92 -14.71
CA PHE A 309 22.13 25.10 -16.13
C PHE A 309 21.42 23.90 -16.77
N ARG A 310 20.53 23.21 -16.01
CA ARG A 310 19.61 22.19 -16.53
C ARG A 310 18.21 22.81 -16.73
N GLY A 311 17.86 23.11 -17.97
CA GLY A 311 16.55 23.62 -18.34
C GLY A 311 15.45 22.55 -18.31
N THR A 312 14.20 22.99 -18.55
CA THR A 312 13.05 22.08 -18.58
C THR A 312 13.15 21.08 -19.72
N ASN A 313 12.85 19.82 -19.40
CA ASN A 313 12.89 18.67 -20.32
C ASN A 313 14.28 18.39 -20.94
N GLN A 314 15.35 18.78 -20.25
CA GLN A 314 16.72 18.53 -20.69
C GLN A 314 17.37 17.37 -19.92
N THR A 315 18.23 16.65 -20.64
CA THR A 315 19.22 15.71 -20.08
C THR A 315 20.62 16.29 -20.28
N ILE A 316 21.40 16.39 -19.21
CA ILE A 316 22.74 16.98 -19.15
C ILE A 316 23.74 15.93 -18.66
N ILE A 317 24.97 15.99 -19.17
CA ILE A 317 26.09 15.21 -18.64
C ILE A 317 27.00 16.13 -17.84
N TYR A 318 27.21 15.86 -16.55
CA TYR A 318 28.17 16.56 -15.71
C TYR A 318 29.41 15.69 -15.51
N LYS A 319 30.56 16.09 -16.05
CA LYS A 319 31.81 15.34 -15.92
C LYS A 319 32.58 15.71 -14.66
N ASP A 320 33.48 14.83 -14.26
CA ASP A 320 34.46 15.11 -13.21
C ASP A 320 35.16 16.47 -13.42
N GLY A 321 35.37 17.20 -12.31
CA GLY A 321 35.80 18.60 -12.29
C GLY A 321 34.69 19.64 -12.44
N TRP A 322 33.43 19.23 -12.62
CA TRP A 322 32.28 20.15 -12.56
C TRP A 322 32.09 20.70 -11.13
N ASN A 323 31.74 21.99 -11.05
CA ASN A 323 31.39 22.64 -9.79
C ASN A 323 30.32 23.69 -10.07
N TYR A 324 29.19 23.62 -9.34
CA TYR A 324 28.15 24.63 -9.37
C TYR A 324 27.92 25.17 -7.97
N LYS A 325 28.29 26.45 -7.74
CA LYS A 325 28.10 27.17 -6.47
C LYS A 325 28.59 26.41 -5.22
N GLY A 326 29.64 25.59 -5.35
CA GLY A 326 30.21 24.82 -4.24
C GLY A 326 29.46 23.53 -3.90
N ALA A 327 28.51 23.09 -4.73
CA ALA A 327 27.85 21.80 -4.56
C ALA A 327 28.84 20.64 -4.75
N THR A 328 28.75 19.63 -3.88
CA THR A 328 29.53 18.39 -3.95
C THR A 328 29.10 17.49 -5.10
N GLY A 329 27.81 17.52 -5.46
CA GLY A 329 27.22 16.83 -6.62
C GLY A 329 27.06 17.75 -7.84
N THR A 330 26.00 17.55 -8.62
CA THR A 330 25.74 18.36 -9.83
C THR A 330 25.29 19.79 -9.51
N GLY A 331 24.60 19.98 -8.37
CA GLY A 331 23.98 21.25 -7.98
C GLY A 331 22.60 21.49 -8.60
N THR A 332 21.97 20.45 -9.15
CA THR A 332 20.61 20.55 -9.71
C THR A 332 19.51 20.50 -8.64
N ASN A 333 18.26 20.79 -9.03
CA ASN A 333 17.10 20.81 -8.13
C ASN A 333 16.32 19.48 -8.10
N VAL A 334 15.35 19.41 -7.19
CA VAL A 334 14.56 18.20 -6.89
C VAL A 334 13.61 17.71 -8.00
N TYR A 335 13.47 18.45 -9.09
CA TYR A 335 12.52 18.12 -10.16
C TYR A 335 13.08 17.12 -11.19
N GLY A 336 14.36 16.76 -11.07
CA GLY A 336 15.06 15.81 -11.94
C GLY A 336 15.33 14.44 -11.31
N TYR A 337 16.15 13.66 -12.00
CA TYR A 337 16.73 12.40 -11.51
C TYR A 337 18.06 12.15 -12.22
N GLU A 338 19.00 11.58 -11.48
CA GLU A 338 20.41 11.55 -11.83
C GLU A 338 20.99 10.14 -11.68
N ALA A 339 21.96 9.82 -12.52
CA ALA A 339 22.75 8.60 -12.46
C ALA A 339 24.24 8.94 -12.48
N ALA A 340 24.95 8.61 -11.40
CA ALA A 340 26.40 8.72 -11.33
C ALA A 340 27.05 7.51 -11.98
N VAL A 341 27.98 7.76 -12.89
CA VAL A 341 28.75 6.78 -13.65
C VAL A 341 30.21 6.95 -13.32
N ASP A 342 30.88 5.88 -12.91
CA ASP A 342 32.30 5.89 -12.58
C ASP A 342 33.21 5.91 -13.83
N LYS A 343 34.52 5.93 -13.61
CA LYS A 343 35.55 5.96 -14.66
C LYS A 343 35.52 4.73 -15.59
N ASP A 344 34.95 3.61 -15.13
CA ASP A 344 34.86 2.36 -15.88
C ASP A 344 33.51 2.26 -16.63
N GLY A 345 32.69 3.31 -16.57
CA GLY A 345 31.39 3.38 -17.21
C GLY A 345 30.30 2.67 -16.42
N VAL A 346 30.48 2.39 -15.13
CA VAL A 346 29.50 1.67 -14.30
C VAL A 346 28.65 2.65 -13.50
N VAL A 347 27.33 2.45 -13.49
CA VAL A 347 26.42 3.24 -12.66
C VAL A 347 26.61 2.87 -11.19
N VAL A 348 27.00 3.84 -10.36
CA VAL A 348 27.32 3.64 -8.94
C VAL A 348 26.34 4.34 -8.00
N GLU A 349 25.53 5.27 -8.50
CA GLU A 349 24.52 5.97 -7.71
C GLU A 349 23.34 6.39 -8.58
N LEU A 350 22.12 6.34 -8.02
CA LEU A 350 20.90 6.89 -8.61
C LEU A 350 20.19 7.73 -7.56
N GLY A 351 19.61 8.85 -7.95
CA GLY A 351 18.85 9.67 -7.01
C GLY A 351 18.25 10.90 -7.66
N VAL A 352 17.41 11.63 -6.91
CA VAL A 352 16.93 12.95 -7.35
C VAL A 352 18.12 13.88 -7.58
N ASN A 353 19.07 13.86 -6.64
CA ASN A 353 20.41 14.41 -6.76
C ASN A 353 21.40 13.33 -6.29
N VAL A 354 22.47 13.12 -7.03
CA VAL A 354 23.56 12.24 -6.56
C VAL A 354 24.51 12.98 -5.61
N SER A 355 25.12 12.24 -4.69
CA SER A 355 25.95 12.74 -3.62
C SER A 355 27.22 13.44 -4.12
N LYS A 356 27.81 12.93 -5.20
CA LYS A 356 29.00 13.49 -5.86
C LYS A 356 29.11 13.03 -7.32
N ILE A 357 29.92 13.74 -8.10
CA ILE A 357 30.39 13.26 -9.39
C ILE A 357 31.60 12.35 -9.16
N PRO A 358 31.62 11.09 -9.64
CA PRO A 358 32.75 10.18 -9.43
C PRO A 358 34.04 10.69 -10.08
N GLU A 359 35.19 10.45 -9.44
CA GLU A 359 36.50 10.79 -9.99
C GLU A 359 36.75 10.03 -11.31
N GLY A 360 37.14 10.76 -12.36
CA GLY A 360 37.27 10.25 -13.72
C GLY A 360 35.95 9.85 -14.41
N GLY A 361 34.81 10.03 -13.73
CA GLY A 361 33.47 9.65 -14.19
C GLY A 361 32.60 10.84 -14.61
N TYR A 362 31.28 10.63 -14.60
CA TYR A 362 30.28 11.64 -14.93
C TYR A 362 28.90 11.33 -14.35
N VAL A 363 27.97 12.29 -14.42
CA VAL A 363 26.57 12.13 -14.02
C VAL A 363 25.66 12.39 -15.21
N ILE A 364 24.73 11.47 -15.48
CA ILE A 364 23.61 11.68 -16.39
C ILE A 364 22.46 12.28 -15.59
N SER A 365 22.08 13.52 -15.88
CA SER A 365 21.11 14.28 -15.11
C SER A 365 19.91 14.68 -15.98
N GLY A 366 18.75 14.09 -15.73
CA GLY A 366 17.53 14.26 -16.53
C GLY A 366 16.44 15.08 -15.84
N HIS A 367 15.68 15.85 -16.61
CA HIS A 367 14.43 16.50 -16.21
C HIS A 367 13.32 16.14 -17.21
N GLY A 368 12.06 16.04 -16.76
CA GLY A 368 10.92 15.69 -17.63
C GLY A 368 11.06 14.31 -18.25
N ASP A 369 10.95 14.20 -19.57
CA ASP A 369 11.15 12.96 -20.33
C ASP A 369 12.54 12.36 -20.08
N GLY A 370 13.56 13.20 -19.87
CA GLY A 370 14.91 12.76 -19.53
C GLY A 370 14.98 12.08 -18.15
N ARG A 371 14.26 12.63 -17.16
CA ARG A 371 14.11 12.03 -15.82
C ARG A 371 13.41 10.68 -15.92
N ASP A 372 12.33 10.64 -16.69
CA ASP A 372 11.52 9.43 -16.86
C ASP A 372 12.31 8.35 -17.60
N PHE A 373 13.14 8.74 -18.59
CA PHE A 373 14.08 7.84 -19.22
C PHE A 373 15.10 7.27 -18.24
N VAL A 374 15.79 8.12 -17.45
CA VAL A 374 16.78 7.66 -16.46
C VAL A 374 16.14 6.66 -15.48
N ARG A 375 14.96 6.98 -14.93
CA ARG A 375 14.25 6.09 -13.98
C ARG A 375 13.83 4.76 -14.58
N ALA A 376 13.39 4.77 -15.84
CA ALA A 376 12.87 3.56 -16.48
C ALA A 376 13.96 2.66 -17.06
N ASN A 377 15.17 3.19 -17.33
CA ASN A 377 16.16 2.52 -18.17
C ASN A 377 17.56 2.40 -17.55
N ILE A 378 17.87 3.16 -16.49
CA ILE A 378 19.17 3.12 -15.82
C ILE A 378 19.02 2.50 -14.44
N VAL A 379 19.77 1.43 -14.19
CA VAL A 379 19.81 0.71 -12.92
C VAL A 379 21.24 0.72 -12.36
N ILE A 380 21.40 0.51 -11.05
CA ILE A 380 22.73 0.41 -10.43
C ILE A 380 23.51 -0.74 -11.09
N GLY A 381 24.82 -0.56 -11.27
CA GLY A 381 25.72 -1.52 -11.91
C GLY A 381 25.53 -1.69 -13.42
N ALA A 382 24.64 -0.92 -14.07
CA ALA A 382 24.55 -0.88 -15.53
C ALA A 382 25.81 -0.28 -16.14
N THR A 383 26.20 -0.79 -17.31
CA THR A 383 27.31 -0.23 -18.08
C THR A 383 26.78 0.85 -19.01
N VAL A 384 27.36 2.04 -18.93
CA VAL A 384 27.03 3.20 -19.73
C VAL A 384 28.19 3.54 -20.64
N VAL A 385 27.92 3.69 -21.93
CA VAL A 385 28.89 4.20 -22.90
C VAL A 385 28.39 5.53 -23.43
N LEU A 386 29.18 6.59 -23.22
CA LEU A 386 28.88 7.93 -23.72
C LEU A 386 29.42 8.11 -25.15
N ASP A 387 28.55 8.48 -26.09
CA ASP A 387 28.90 8.88 -27.45
C ASP A 387 28.76 10.39 -27.60
N GLU A 388 29.90 11.07 -27.52
CA GLU A 388 29.95 12.54 -27.57
C GLU A 388 29.72 13.12 -28.97
N VAL A 389 29.94 12.32 -30.01
CA VAL A 389 29.78 12.75 -31.40
C VAL A 389 28.30 12.81 -31.76
N ASN A 390 27.55 11.77 -31.40
CA ASN A 390 26.12 11.66 -31.71
C ASN A 390 25.22 12.22 -30.59
N LYS A 391 25.80 12.69 -29.48
CA LYS A 391 25.09 13.17 -28.28
C LYS A 391 24.12 12.14 -27.70
N THR A 392 24.60 10.91 -27.62
CA THR A 392 23.85 9.77 -27.08
C THR A 392 24.63 9.09 -25.98
N TYR A 393 23.94 8.33 -25.14
CA TYR A 393 24.57 7.36 -24.26
C TYR A 393 23.82 6.04 -24.39
N SER A 394 24.53 4.93 -24.42
CA SER A 394 23.93 3.61 -24.36
C SER A 394 24.03 3.06 -22.95
N VAL A 395 22.98 2.38 -22.50
CA VAL A 395 22.89 1.75 -21.18
C VAL A 395 22.65 0.28 -21.42
N SER A 396 23.53 -0.56 -20.88
CA SER A 396 23.44 -2.01 -21.03
C SER A 396 23.31 -2.67 -19.67
N THR A 397 22.29 -3.51 -19.51
CA THR A 397 22.16 -4.37 -18.33
C THR A 397 23.09 -5.57 -18.48
N THR A 398 23.88 -5.84 -17.45
CA THR A 398 24.80 -6.98 -17.38
C THR A 398 24.46 -7.82 -16.16
N LEU A 399 25.04 -9.03 -16.05
CA LEU A 399 24.93 -9.81 -14.81
C LEU A 399 25.41 -9.01 -13.59
N ASN A 400 26.44 -8.17 -13.76
CA ASN A 400 26.91 -7.23 -12.74
C ASN A 400 25.81 -6.25 -12.29
N SER A 401 24.98 -5.74 -13.20
CA SER A 401 23.88 -4.84 -12.82
C SER A 401 22.87 -5.52 -11.89
N TYR A 402 22.52 -6.78 -12.15
CA TYR A 402 21.63 -7.54 -11.27
C TYR A 402 22.25 -7.74 -9.88
N TYR A 403 23.54 -8.07 -9.84
CA TYR A 403 24.29 -8.26 -8.61
C TYR A 403 24.39 -6.96 -7.79
N GLU A 404 24.81 -5.85 -8.40
CA GLU A 404 24.98 -4.58 -7.68
C GLU A 404 23.65 -3.97 -7.21
N ASN A 405 22.55 -4.13 -7.96
CA ASN A 405 21.22 -3.71 -7.46
C ASN A 405 20.81 -4.52 -6.22
N LEU A 406 21.08 -5.82 -6.23
CA LEU A 406 20.80 -6.68 -5.08
C LEU A 406 21.63 -6.27 -3.87
N VAL A 407 22.95 -6.14 -4.03
CA VAL A 407 23.87 -5.68 -2.98
C VAL A 407 23.39 -4.36 -2.39
N PHE A 408 23.10 -3.37 -3.26
CA PHE A 408 22.61 -2.06 -2.83
C PHE A 408 21.32 -2.17 -2.02
N GLY A 409 20.34 -2.94 -2.51
CA GLY A 409 19.07 -3.15 -1.82
C GLY A 409 19.25 -3.80 -0.44
N VAL A 410 20.12 -4.80 -0.34
CA VAL A 410 20.43 -5.50 0.92
C VAL A 410 21.14 -4.56 1.89
N GLU A 411 22.26 -3.94 1.49
CA GLU A 411 23.05 -3.07 2.36
C GLU A 411 22.28 -1.81 2.79
N SER A 412 21.36 -1.31 1.96
CA SER A 412 20.45 -0.22 2.34
C SER A 412 19.54 -0.62 3.51
N ILE A 413 18.92 -1.81 3.45
CA ILE A 413 18.09 -2.34 4.53
C ILE A 413 18.92 -2.65 5.78
N ILE A 414 20.12 -3.22 5.61
CA ILE A 414 21.03 -3.49 6.72
C ILE A 414 21.40 -2.17 7.42
N SER A 415 21.81 -1.15 6.66
CA SER A 415 22.20 0.16 7.20
C SER A 415 21.05 0.81 7.97
N ALA A 416 19.82 0.79 7.41
CA ALA A 416 18.63 1.30 8.09
C ALA A 416 18.33 0.52 9.39
N THR A 417 18.55 -0.79 9.39
CA THR A 417 18.32 -1.65 10.56
C THR A 417 19.38 -1.44 11.65
N GLU A 418 20.66 -1.37 11.28
CA GLU A 418 21.77 -1.03 12.17
C GLU A 418 21.54 0.34 12.82
N GLN A 419 21.05 1.33 12.06
CA GLN A 419 20.67 2.63 12.59
C GLN A 419 19.53 2.55 13.62
N ARG A 420 18.49 1.72 13.39
CA ARG A 420 17.42 1.51 14.37
C ARG A 420 17.94 0.85 15.66
N ILE A 421 18.87 -0.09 15.55
CA ILE A 421 19.55 -0.70 16.71
C ILE A 421 20.33 0.36 17.49
N GLU A 422 21.09 1.22 16.80
CA GLU A 422 21.83 2.32 17.42
C GLU A 422 20.88 3.32 18.12
N GLN A 423 19.73 3.57 17.51
CA GLN A 423 18.65 4.41 18.04
C GLN A 423 17.84 3.76 19.18
N LEU A 424 18.24 2.57 19.64
CA LEU A 424 17.66 1.84 20.77
C LEU A 424 16.17 1.50 20.57
N TYR A 425 15.76 1.22 19.33
CA TYR A 425 14.49 0.53 19.08
C TYR A 425 14.53 -0.86 19.73
N ASP A 426 13.40 -1.32 20.25
CA ASP A 426 13.32 -2.61 20.93
C ASP A 426 13.19 -3.78 19.93
N LEU A 427 14.33 -4.19 19.41
CA LEU A 427 14.49 -5.20 18.38
C LEU A 427 15.26 -6.42 18.92
N ASP A 428 15.01 -7.60 18.36
CA ASP A 428 15.84 -8.78 18.59
C ASP A 428 17.17 -8.65 17.83
N LYS A 429 18.12 -7.97 18.48
CA LYS A 429 19.44 -7.68 17.93
C LYS A 429 20.21 -8.95 17.57
N ASP A 430 20.06 -10.03 18.32
CA ASP A 430 20.83 -11.26 18.09
C ASP A 430 20.32 -11.96 16.81
N THR A 431 19.01 -12.10 16.68
CA THR A 431 18.38 -12.65 15.46
C THR A 431 18.70 -11.77 14.24
N ILE A 432 18.58 -10.45 14.35
CA ILE A 432 18.88 -9.53 13.24
C ILE A 432 20.35 -9.61 12.84
N ASN A 433 21.29 -9.61 13.79
CA ASN A 433 22.72 -9.69 13.45
C ASN A 433 23.08 -11.03 12.80
N ALA A 434 22.43 -12.12 13.20
CA ALA A 434 22.59 -13.42 12.53
C ALA A 434 22.11 -13.35 11.08
N LEU A 435 20.93 -12.79 10.82
CA LEU A 435 20.40 -12.59 9.46
C LEU A 435 21.30 -11.67 8.62
N ILE A 436 21.80 -10.57 9.19
CA ILE A 436 22.75 -9.65 8.52
C ILE A 436 24.03 -10.38 8.13
N THR A 437 24.57 -11.20 9.04
CA THR A 437 25.78 -11.98 8.80
C THR A 437 25.56 -12.97 7.66
N GLU A 438 24.47 -13.73 7.71
CA GLU A 438 24.11 -14.70 6.67
C GLU A 438 23.90 -14.01 5.31
N ALA A 439 23.21 -12.87 5.28
CA ALA A 439 23.00 -12.10 4.05
C ALA A 439 24.33 -11.64 3.43
N ARG A 440 25.26 -11.12 4.23
CA ARG A 440 26.59 -10.71 3.77
C ARG A 440 27.43 -11.88 3.28
N GLU A 441 27.38 -13.03 3.97
CA GLU A 441 28.04 -14.26 3.51
C GLU A 441 27.49 -14.74 2.16
N LYS A 442 26.16 -14.74 2.00
CA LYS A 442 25.51 -15.10 0.73
C LYS A 442 25.79 -14.13 -0.41
N LEU A 443 25.94 -12.84 -0.13
CA LEU A 443 26.40 -11.87 -1.14
C LEU A 443 27.82 -12.19 -1.63
N VAL A 444 28.74 -12.62 -0.74
CA VAL A 444 30.10 -13.05 -1.11
C VAL A 444 30.07 -14.33 -1.96
N GLU A 445 29.23 -15.30 -1.59
CA GLU A 445 29.01 -16.50 -2.41
C GLU A 445 28.46 -16.15 -3.80
N LEU A 446 27.43 -15.29 -3.87
CA LEU A 446 26.84 -14.85 -5.12
C LEU A 446 27.85 -14.11 -6.01
N LYS A 447 28.72 -13.28 -5.41
CA LYS A 447 29.81 -12.62 -6.14
C LYS A 447 30.73 -13.62 -6.81
N THR A 448 31.10 -14.68 -6.10
CA THR A 448 31.95 -15.76 -6.63
C THR A 448 31.25 -16.49 -7.79
N VAL A 449 29.95 -16.79 -7.66
CA VAL A 449 29.14 -17.39 -8.73
C VAL A 449 29.08 -16.47 -9.95
N LYS A 450 28.85 -15.17 -9.74
CA LYS A 450 28.78 -14.14 -10.77
C LYS A 450 30.10 -14.00 -11.53
N GLU A 451 31.22 -13.88 -10.83
CA GLU A 451 32.56 -13.81 -11.44
C GLU A 451 32.91 -15.11 -12.20
N GLY A 452 32.51 -16.26 -11.67
CA GLY A 452 32.63 -17.55 -12.35
C GLY A 452 31.85 -17.62 -13.66
N ILE A 453 30.62 -17.10 -13.67
CA ILE A 453 29.81 -16.97 -14.90
C ILE A 453 30.52 -16.05 -15.89
N GLU A 454 30.90 -14.84 -15.49
CA GLU A 454 31.54 -13.87 -16.38
C GLU A 454 32.81 -14.44 -17.02
N ALA A 455 33.68 -15.07 -16.23
CA ALA A 455 34.88 -15.72 -16.75
C ALA A 455 34.57 -16.86 -17.73
N ALA A 456 33.52 -17.65 -17.45
CA ALA A 456 33.07 -18.72 -18.33
C ALA A 456 32.52 -18.20 -19.66
N LEU A 457 31.82 -17.05 -19.63
CA LEU A 457 31.29 -16.39 -20.82
C LEU A 457 32.39 -15.74 -21.67
N GLU A 458 33.36 -15.08 -21.06
CA GLU A 458 34.51 -14.49 -21.75
C GLU A 458 35.41 -15.56 -22.39
N GLY A 459 35.56 -16.73 -21.75
CA GLY A 459 36.36 -17.85 -22.24
C GLY A 459 35.77 -18.55 -23.49
N GLY A 460 34.50 -18.30 -23.84
CA GLY A 460 33.87 -18.73 -25.08
C GLY A 460 33.64 -20.24 -25.28
N ASN A 461 33.83 -21.07 -24.24
CA ASN A 461 33.83 -22.54 -24.33
C ASN A 461 32.86 -23.23 -23.34
N ILE A 462 31.74 -22.60 -22.98
CA ILE A 462 30.69 -23.28 -22.21
C ILE A 462 29.56 -23.78 -23.10
N THR A 463 29.00 -24.93 -22.74
CA THR A 463 27.78 -25.46 -23.35
C THR A 463 26.55 -24.69 -22.87
N GLU A 464 25.45 -24.73 -23.63
CA GLU A 464 24.17 -24.11 -23.22
C GLU A 464 23.63 -24.69 -21.91
N ASP A 465 23.82 -26.00 -21.69
CA ASP A 465 23.39 -26.68 -20.46
C ASP A 465 24.22 -26.19 -19.25
N GLU A 466 25.54 -26.02 -19.41
CA GLU A 466 26.40 -25.43 -18.37
C GLU A 466 26.05 -23.96 -18.10
N ARG A 467 25.77 -23.18 -19.17
CA ARG A 467 25.32 -21.78 -19.05
C ARG A 467 24.03 -21.70 -18.23
N LEU A 468 23.04 -22.52 -18.57
CA LEU A 468 21.77 -22.56 -17.84
C LEU A 468 21.98 -22.93 -16.36
N ALA A 469 22.74 -23.98 -16.08
CA ALA A 469 23.02 -24.42 -14.71
C ALA A 469 23.65 -23.30 -13.86
N LEU A 470 24.62 -22.58 -14.43
CA LEU A 470 25.25 -21.45 -13.74
C LEU A 470 24.28 -20.29 -13.49
N LEU A 471 23.46 -19.92 -14.49
CA LEU A 471 22.46 -18.85 -14.33
C LEU A 471 21.37 -19.22 -13.32
N MET A 472 20.96 -20.49 -13.26
CA MET A 472 20.02 -20.97 -12.25
C MET A 472 20.64 -21.02 -10.85
N SER A 473 21.94 -21.35 -10.74
CA SER A 473 22.67 -21.23 -9.48
C SER A 473 22.71 -19.77 -8.99
N TYR A 474 22.97 -18.82 -9.90
CA TYR A 474 22.91 -17.40 -9.59
C TYR A 474 21.50 -16.99 -9.11
N ASN A 475 20.45 -17.37 -9.85
CA ASN A 475 19.07 -17.05 -9.49
C ASN A 475 18.67 -17.63 -8.13
N ASN A 476 19.08 -18.86 -7.82
CA ASN A 476 18.79 -19.47 -6.53
C ASN A 476 19.44 -18.72 -5.37
N ASN A 477 20.72 -18.34 -5.52
CA ASN A 477 21.42 -17.54 -4.52
C ASN A 477 20.76 -16.17 -4.34
N GLN A 478 20.40 -15.51 -5.44
CA GLN A 478 19.63 -14.26 -5.40
C GLN A 478 18.32 -14.43 -4.61
N LEU A 479 17.50 -15.44 -4.91
CA LEU A 479 16.24 -15.67 -4.18
C LEU A 479 16.44 -15.87 -2.67
N ILE A 480 17.51 -16.58 -2.27
CA ILE A 480 17.86 -16.75 -0.85
C ILE A 480 18.20 -15.40 -0.20
N ILE A 481 19.03 -14.58 -0.87
CA ILE A 481 19.42 -13.26 -0.38
C ILE A 481 18.22 -12.33 -0.28
N GLU A 482 17.29 -12.39 -1.25
CA GLU A 482 16.04 -11.63 -1.21
C GLU A 482 15.18 -11.99 0.00
N LYS A 483 15.08 -13.28 0.33
CA LYS A 483 14.36 -13.74 1.53
C LYS A 483 15.03 -13.25 2.81
N LEU A 484 16.35 -13.32 2.89
CA LEU A 484 17.12 -12.76 4.01
C LEU A 484 16.91 -11.25 4.14
N ARG A 485 16.95 -10.51 3.03
CA ARG A 485 16.65 -9.07 3.00
C ARG A 485 15.26 -8.77 3.55
N GLN A 486 14.25 -9.53 3.13
CA GLN A 486 12.88 -9.38 3.60
C GLN A 486 12.76 -9.71 5.09
N GLN A 487 13.44 -10.76 5.57
CA GLN A 487 13.48 -11.13 6.99
C GLN A 487 14.14 -10.05 7.85
N ILE A 488 15.25 -9.45 7.40
CA ILE A 488 15.89 -8.31 8.07
C ILE A 488 14.90 -7.12 8.12
N LEU A 489 14.26 -6.80 7.00
CA LEU A 489 13.29 -5.71 6.91
C LEU A 489 12.12 -5.88 7.89
N VAL A 490 11.49 -7.05 7.94
CA VAL A 490 10.36 -7.28 8.86
C VAL A 490 10.81 -7.29 10.32
N SER A 491 11.98 -7.89 10.61
CA SER A 491 12.54 -7.95 11.96
C SER A 491 13.01 -6.59 12.49
N SER A 492 13.21 -5.61 11.60
CA SER A 492 13.56 -4.24 11.98
C SER A 492 12.38 -3.43 12.57
N ALA A 493 11.16 -3.98 12.57
CA ALA A 493 9.97 -3.31 13.11
C ALA A 493 9.86 -3.50 14.63
N GLU A 494 9.56 -2.42 15.35
CA GLU A 494 9.32 -2.49 16.80
C GLU A 494 7.86 -2.85 17.08
N SER A 495 7.65 -3.80 17.99
CA SER A 495 6.32 -4.22 18.43
C SER A 495 5.80 -3.29 19.53
N GLN A 496 4.61 -2.72 19.34
CA GLN A 496 3.98 -1.85 20.33
C GLN A 496 3.22 -2.65 21.40
N ALA A 497 3.41 -2.28 22.68
CA ALA A 497 2.76 -2.92 23.83
C ALA A 497 1.24 -2.63 23.93
N VAL A 498 0.79 -1.49 23.40
CA VAL A 498 -0.61 -1.09 23.33
C VAL A 498 -0.95 -0.91 21.85
N SER A 499 -1.61 -1.90 21.27
CA SER A 499 -2.01 -1.89 19.86
C SER A 499 -3.17 -2.85 19.64
N ALA A 500 -4.19 -2.43 18.89
CA ALA A 500 -5.14 -3.37 18.34
C ALA A 500 -4.51 -4.09 17.15
N ARG A 501 -4.60 -5.42 17.17
CA ARG A 501 -4.08 -6.31 16.12
C ARG A 501 -5.23 -7.20 15.73
N ALA A 502 -5.97 -6.74 14.73
CA ALA A 502 -7.27 -7.30 14.41
C ALA A 502 -7.30 -7.97 13.04
N VAL A 503 -8.32 -8.79 12.84
CA VAL A 503 -8.63 -9.45 11.57
C VAL A 503 -10.13 -9.48 11.34
N TRP A 504 -10.57 -9.21 10.11
CA TRP A 504 -11.92 -9.56 9.68
C TRP A 504 -11.97 -11.03 9.30
N HIS A 505 -12.81 -11.79 10.01
CA HIS A 505 -12.86 -13.24 9.90
C HIS A 505 -14.24 -13.69 9.40
N ARG A 506 -14.24 -14.24 8.18
CA ARG A 506 -15.42 -14.90 7.60
C ARG A 506 -15.48 -16.36 8.05
N PRO A 507 -16.62 -16.84 8.57
CA PRO A 507 -16.81 -18.24 8.95
C PRO A 507 -16.51 -19.21 7.80
N VAL A 508 -15.51 -20.08 8.00
CA VAL A 508 -15.13 -21.14 7.05
C VAL A 508 -14.88 -22.49 7.74
N GLU A 509 -14.85 -22.50 9.06
CA GLU A 509 -14.59 -23.65 9.91
C GLU A 509 -15.89 -24.42 10.18
N TYR A 510 -15.82 -25.74 9.99
CA TYR A 510 -16.98 -26.62 10.10
C TYR A 510 -16.95 -27.53 11.34
N THR A 511 -15.91 -27.43 12.17
CA THR A 511 -15.80 -28.17 13.45
C THR A 511 -15.15 -27.27 14.51
N TYR A 512 -15.29 -27.65 15.78
CA TYR A 512 -14.62 -26.94 16.88
C TYR A 512 -13.10 -27.02 16.76
N GLU A 513 -12.54 -28.16 16.36
CA GLU A 513 -11.09 -28.31 16.18
C GLU A 513 -10.56 -27.36 15.11
N ALA A 514 -11.28 -27.18 14.01
CA ALA A 514 -10.90 -26.21 12.98
C ALA A 514 -10.97 -24.77 13.51
N ILE A 515 -11.99 -24.44 14.31
CA ILE A 515 -12.09 -23.15 15.01
C ILE A 515 -10.88 -22.96 15.94
N GLU A 516 -10.56 -23.96 16.76
CA GLU A 516 -9.44 -23.91 17.70
C GLU A 516 -8.10 -23.76 16.97
N GLU A 517 -7.87 -24.49 15.88
CA GLU A 517 -6.67 -24.35 15.05
C GLU A 517 -6.53 -22.91 14.52
N THR A 518 -7.61 -22.32 14.00
CA THR A 518 -7.62 -20.93 13.53
C THR A 518 -7.38 -19.94 14.68
N VAL A 519 -8.10 -20.06 15.79
CA VAL A 519 -8.01 -19.16 16.95
C VAL A 519 -6.64 -19.24 17.62
N LYS A 520 -6.10 -20.45 17.79
CA LYS A 520 -4.75 -20.69 18.29
C LYS A 520 -3.71 -20.08 17.36
N MET A 521 -3.86 -20.24 16.05
CA MET A 521 -2.96 -19.59 15.09
C MET A 521 -3.01 -18.07 15.23
N TYR A 522 -4.19 -17.46 15.31
CA TYR A 522 -4.32 -16.01 15.57
C TYR A 522 -3.62 -15.59 16.86
N LYS A 523 -3.79 -16.36 17.95
CA LYS A 523 -3.10 -16.12 19.21
C LYS A 523 -1.58 -16.17 19.05
N ASP A 524 -1.08 -17.22 18.40
CA ASP A 524 0.35 -17.47 18.20
C ASP A 524 0.99 -16.36 17.34
N ILE A 525 0.23 -15.74 16.44
CA ILE A 525 0.71 -14.59 15.64
C ILE A 525 0.42 -13.21 16.26
N GLY A 526 -0.09 -13.18 17.49
CA GLY A 526 -0.31 -11.95 18.26
C GLY A 526 -1.56 -11.15 17.90
N ILE A 527 -2.55 -11.74 17.22
CA ILE A 527 -3.88 -11.13 17.04
C ILE A 527 -4.60 -11.13 18.39
N ASN A 528 -5.21 -9.99 18.75
CA ASN A 528 -5.89 -9.78 20.03
C ASN A 528 -7.35 -9.31 19.91
N LEU A 529 -7.83 -9.11 18.67
CA LEU A 529 -9.21 -8.74 18.36
C LEU A 529 -9.67 -9.42 17.06
N ILE A 530 -10.87 -10.00 17.04
CA ILE A 530 -11.45 -10.59 15.83
C ILE A 530 -12.81 -9.96 15.55
N PHE A 531 -12.99 -9.47 14.32
CA PHE A 531 -14.28 -9.08 13.77
C PHE A 531 -14.89 -10.29 13.04
N VAL A 532 -15.73 -11.07 13.74
CA VAL A 532 -16.32 -12.31 13.19
C VAL A 532 -17.59 -12.00 12.41
N GLU A 533 -17.63 -12.41 11.15
CA GLU A 533 -18.75 -12.12 10.26
C GLU A 533 -20.00 -12.86 10.71
N THR A 534 -20.98 -12.08 11.17
CA THR A 534 -22.15 -12.56 11.89
C THR A 534 -23.40 -12.55 11.02
N LEU A 535 -23.57 -11.50 10.20
CA LEU A 535 -24.63 -11.38 9.21
C LEU A 535 -23.99 -11.13 7.84
N TYR A 536 -24.16 -12.06 6.91
CA TYR A 536 -23.58 -11.95 5.56
C TYR A 536 -24.38 -12.71 4.51
N ASN A 537 -24.39 -12.20 3.28
CA ASN A 537 -25.22 -12.69 2.18
C ASN A 537 -26.73 -12.83 2.53
N GLY A 538 -27.21 -12.06 3.51
CA GLY A 538 -28.58 -12.15 4.02
C GLY A 538 -28.86 -13.35 4.94
N TYR A 539 -27.82 -13.95 5.54
CA TYR A 539 -27.92 -15.06 6.48
C TYR A 539 -27.11 -14.83 7.75
N SER A 540 -27.55 -15.46 8.84
CA SER A 540 -26.93 -15.39 10.16
C SER A 540 -25.95 -16.54 10.42
N SER A 541 -24.83 -16.26 11.08
CA SER A 541 -23.87 -17.27 11.61
C SER A 541 -24.29 -17.88 12.95
N PHE A 542 -25.44 -17.49 13.48
CA PHE A 542 -26.08 -18.06 14.67
C PHE A 542 -27.58 -18.25 14.44
N TYR A 543 -28.25 -19.10 15.24
CA TYR A 543 -29.69 -19.29 15.13
C TYR A 543 -30.47 -18.07 15.65
N SER A 544 -30.78 -17.14 14.75
CA SER A 544 -31.54 -15.92 15.08
C SER A 544 -33.06 -16.15 15.12
N ASP A 545 -33.74 -15.39 15.98
CA ASP A 545 -35.21 -15.31 16.06
C ASP A 545 -35.80 -14.39 14.97
N VAL A 546 -34.95 -13.75 14.16
CA VAL A 546 -35.35 -12.91 13.02
C VAL A 546 -35.41 -13.75 11.75
N GLN A 547 -36.63 -14.07 11.33
CA GLN A 547 -36.89 -15.01 10.22
C GLN A 547 -36.34 -14.55 8.87
N GLU A 548 -36.19 -13.23 8.68
CA GLU A 548 -35.60 -12.65 7.48
C GLU A 548 -34.13 -13.07 7.29
N PHE A 549 -33.40 -13.28 8.38
CA PHE A 549 -31.97 -13.64 8.41
C PHE A 549 -31.78 -15.04 9.03
N PRO A 550 -32.19 -16.11 8.33
CA PRO A 550 -32.09 -17.46 8.85
C PRO A 550 -30.62 -17.90 8.92
N TYR A 551 -30.40 -19.04 9.60
CA TYR A 551 -29.07 -19.61 9.74
C TYR A 551 -28.41 -19.90 8.38
N HIS A 552 -27.11 -19.64 8.28
CA HIS A 552 -26.39 -19.71 7.02
C HIS A 552 -26.38 -21.15 6.46
N PRO A 553 -26.81 -21.37 5.21
CA PRO A 553 -27.02 -22.71 4.67
C PRO A 553 -25.71 -23.52 4.54
N ASN A 554 -24.56 -22.87 4.39
CA ASN A 554 -23.26 -23.57 4.38
C ASN A 554 -22.80 -24.00 5.78
N LEU A 555 -23.28 -23.36 6.85
CA LEU A 555 -22.94 -23.72 8.23
C LEU A 555 -23.94 -24.75 8.77
N GLY A 556 -25.23 -24.61 8.41
CA GLY A 556 -26.33 -25.50 8.78
C GLY A 556 -25.94 -26.97 8.94
N PRO A 557 -25.47 -27.66 7.88
CA PRO A 557 -25.17 -29.09 7.92
C PRO A 557 -24.18 -29.54 9.00
N TYR A 558 -23.32 -28.65 9.49
CA TYR A 558 -22.20 -28.99 10.36
C TYR A 558 -22.43 -28.67 11.84
N TYR A 559 -23.46 -27.86 12.14
CA TYR A 559 -23.77 -27.40 13.50
C TYR A 559 -25.21 -27.78 13.92
N ILE A 560 -25.81 -28.79 13.28
CA ILE A 560 -27.13 -29.32 13.65
C ILE A 560 -26.99 -30.28 14.86
N ASP A 561 -27.96 -30.22 15.78
CA ASP A 561 -28.16 -31.17 16.89
C ASP A 561 -27.10 -31.20 18.01
N GLY A 562 -26.32 -30.13 18.21
CA GLY A 562 -25.53 -29.92 19.43
C GLY A 562 -24.42 -30.95 19.69
N ASP A 563 -24.10 -31.80 18.71
CA ASP A 563 -23.24 -32.99 18.89
C ASP A 563 -21.96 -32.88 18.03
N ILE A 564 -21.19 -31.80 18.24
CA ILE A 564 -19.77 -31.78 17.84
C ILE A 564 -19.03 -32.64 18.86
N ASN A 565 -19.03 -33.95 18.61
CA ASN A 565 -18.39 -34.96 19.46
C ASN A 565 -16.86 -34.83 19.43
N VAL A 566 -16.32 -34.08 20.39
CA VAL A 566 -14.94 -34.24 20.85
C VAL A 566 -15.01 -34.96 22.19
N GLU A 567 -14.29 -36.07 22.37
CA GLU A 567 -14.25 -36.79 23.65
C GLU A 567 -13.93 -35.83 24.80
N GLY A 568 -14.93 -35.47 25.61
CA GLY A 568 -14.74 -34.75 26.88
C GLY A 568 -15.38 -33.36 27.01
N TYR A 569 -15.99 -32.78 25.96
CA TYR A 569 -16.68 -31.47 26.05
C TYR A 569 -18.07 -31.48 25.39
N SER A 570 -18.99 -30.68 25.92
CA SER A 570 -20.38 -30.47 25.47
C SER A 570 -20.63 -28.95 25.42
N PHE A 571 -21.42 -28.27 24.58
CA PHE A 571 -22.35 -28.51 23.45
C PHE A 571 -22.52 -27.10 22.81
N TYR A 572 -22.11 -26.84 21.55
CA TYR A 572 -22.44 -25.57 20.86
C TYR A 572 -23.49 -25.81 19.78
N ASN A 573 -24.57 -25.03 19.82
CA ASN A 573 -25.69 -25.19 18.89
C ASN A 573 -25.48 -24.45 17.56
N ASP A 574 -24.49 -23.57 17.45
CA ASP A 574 -24.13 -22.90 16.20
C ASP A 574 -22.65 -22.49 16.15
N TYR A 575 -22.23 -22.01 14.98
CA TYR A 575 -20.87 -21.56 14.71
C TYR A 575 -20.43 -20.43 15.65
N LEU A 576 -21.25 -19.38 15.77
CA LEU A 576 -20.87 -18.18 16.53
C LEU A 576 -20.63 -18.49 18.00
N GLY A 577 -21.49 -19.33 18.61
CA GLY A 577 -21.32 -19.78 19.98
C GLY A 577 -19.99 -20.53 20.21
N ALA A 578 -19.65 -21.45 19.31
CA ALA A 578 -18.38 -22.18 19.36
C ALA A 578 -17.17 -21.24 19.20
N PHE A 579 -17.23 -20.33 18.23
CA PHE A 579 -16.14 -19.42 17.92
C PHE A 579 -15.85 -18.42 19.05
N VAL A 580 -16.90 -17.81 19.60
CA VAL A 580 -16.78 -16.84 20.71
C VAL A 580 -16.22 -17.51 21.95
N ALA A 581 -16.68 -18.72 22.28
CA ALA A 581 -16.19 -19.44 23.44
C ALA A 581 -14.72 -19.84 23.29
N CYS A 582 -14.30 -20.30 22.11
CA CYS A 582 -12.90 -20.59 21.83
C CYS A 582 -12.03 -19.32 21.95
N CYS A 583 -12.44 -18.20 21.35
CA CYS A 583 -11.70 -16.93 21.48
C CYS A 583 -11.53 -16.49 22.94
N LYS A 584 -12.55 -16.70 23.77
CA LYS A 584 -12.50 -16.41 25.22
C LYS A 584 -11.45 -17.25 25.94
N GLU A 585 -11.30 -18.54 25.61
CA GLU A 585 -10.27 -19.42 26.18
C GLU A 585 -8.85 -18.95 25.83
N TYR A 586 -8.66 -18.42 24.62
CA TYR A 586 -7.37 -17.90 24.16
C TYR A 586 -7.14 -16.42 24.50
N GLY A 587 -8.13 -15.76 25.14
CA GLY A 587 -8.07 -14.35 25.54
C GLY A 587 -8.02 -13.38 24.35
N ILE A 588 -8.81 -13.65 23.31
CA ILE A 588 -8.99 -12.79 22.14
C ILE A 588 -10.38 -12.16 22.21
N GLU A 589 -10.46 -10.83 22.06
CA GLU A 589 -11.74 -10.12 22.06
C GLU A 589 -12.50 -10.34 20.74
N VAL A 590 -13.83 -10.46 20.81
CA VAL A 590 -14.67 -10.70 19.63
C VAL A 590 -15.71 -9.59 19.46
N HIS A 591 -15.79 -9.05 18.25
CA HIS A 591 -16.81 -8.11 17.79
C HIS A 591 -17.58 -8.75 16.63
N ALA A 592 -18.90 -8.60 16.62
CA ALA A 592 -19.75 -9.10 15.54
C ALA A 592 -19.68 -8.18 14.32
N TRP A 593 -19.15 -8.67 13.21
CA TRP A 593 -19.10 -7.96 11.93
C TRP A 593 -20.35 -8.24 11.10
N VAL A 594 -21.06 -7.21 10.68
CA VAL A 594 -22.35 -7.36 9.99
C VAL A 594 -22.38 -6.60 8.66
N GLU A 595 -22.79 -7.30 7.60
CA GLU A 595 -23.18 -6.68 6.33
C GLU A 595 -24.59 -6.09 6.50
N ASN A 596 -24.71 -4.76 6.62
CA ASN A 596 -25.98 -4.12 6.98
C ASN A 596 -27.02 -4.18 5.85
N PHE A 597 -26.75 -3.49 4.74
CA PHE A 597 -27.70 -3.35 3.63
C PHE A 597 -27.38 -4.24 2.44
N TYR A 598 -26.20 -4.87 2.43
CA TYR A 598 -25.79 -5.81 1.40
C TYR A 598 -26.26 -7.22 1.76
N VAL A 599 -26.88 -7.93 0.80
CA VAL A 599 -27.48 -9.25 1.03
C VAL A 599 -26.96 -10.31 0.05
N GLY A 600 -25.75 -10.09 -0.50
CA GLY A 600 -25.06 -11.07 -1.32
C GLY A 600 -25.18 -10.87 -2.82
N LEU A 601 -24.88 -11.94 -3.56
CA LEU A 601 -24.79 -11.95 -5.03
C LEU A 601 -26.04 -12.51 -5.73
N GLN A 602 -27.03 -12.95 -4.96
CA GLN A 602 -28.21 -13.63 -5.47
C GLN A 602 -29.47 -12.85 -5.11
N SER A 603 -30.38 -12.68 -6.08
CA SER A 603 -31.64 -11.96 -5.89
C SER A 603 -32.75 -12.80 -5.23
N ASN A 604 -32.44 -14.01 -4.78
CA ASN A 604 -33.36 -14.94 -4.11
C ASN A 604 -32.91 -15.27 -2.68
N ALA A 605 -32.12 -14.40 -2.04
CA ALA A 605 -31.86 -14.49 -0.60
C ALA A 605 -33.18 -14.54 0.18
N ASN A 606 -33.20 -15.19 1.35
CA ASN A 606 -34.42 -15.41 2.11
C ASN A 606 -35.18 -14.11 2.40
N VAL A 607 -34.46 -13.07 2.85
CA VAL A 607 -35.01 -11.73 3.08
C VAL A 607 -35.73 -11.14 1.85
N LEU A 608 -35.21 -11.35 0.64
CA LEU A 608 -35.81 -10.85 -0.61
C LEU A 608 -36.97 -11.73 -1.11
N THR A 609 -37.00 -13.00 -0.70
CA THR A 609 -38.14 -13.88 -0.98
C THR A 609 -39.33 -13.52 -0.09
N MET A 610 -39.06 -13.17 1.16
CA MET A 610 -40.08 -12.71 2.11
C MET A 610 -40.56 -11.29 1.80
N HIS A 611 -39.61 -10.40 1.46
CA HIS A 611 -39.85 -8.97 1.25
C HIS A 611 -39.27 -8.49 -0.09
N PRO A 612 -39.88 -8.86 -1.23
CA PRO A 612 -39.40 -8.47 -2.55
C PRO A 612 -39.42 -6.96 -2.79
N ASP A 613 -40.22 -6.21 -2.02
CA ASP A 613 -40.32 -4.76 -2.05
C ASP A 613 -39.17 -4.04 -1.33
N TRP A 614 -38.35 -4.77 -0.55
CA TRP A 614 -37.18 -4.21 0.12
C TRP A 614 -35.96 -4.08 -0.80
N VAL A 615 -35.95 -4.77 -1.94
CA VAL A 615 -34.82 -4.77 -2.88
C VAL A 615 -34.55 -3.37 -3.41
N MET A 616 -33.27 -3.00 -3.44
CA MET A 616 -32.84 -1.73 -4.02
C MET A 616 -32.86 -1.81 -5.55
N TYR A 617 -33.50 -0.81 -6.17
CA TYR A 617 -33.51 -0.63 -7.63
C TYR A 617 -32.53 0.46 -8.06
N ASN A 618 -31.94 0.23 -9.24
CA ASN A 618 -31.21 1.22 -10.01
C ASN A 618 -32.17 2.13 -10.78
N ASP A 619 -31.64 3.20 -11.34
CA ASP A 619 -32.35 4.16 -12.20
C ASP A 619 -32.89 3.55 -13.51
N ASP A 620 -32.35 2.42 -13.93
CA ASP A 620 -32.76 1.64 -15.11
C ASP A 620 -33.62 0.41 -14.77
N ASP A 621 -34.15 0.35 -13.55
CA ASP A 621 -35.01 -0.72 -13.00
C ASP A 621 -34.31 -2.08 -12.78
N THR A 622 -32.99 -2.17 -12.97
CA THR A 622 -32.23 -3.37 -12.58
C THR A 622 -31.95 -3.39 -11.06
N VAL A 623 -31.66 -4.57 -10.50
CA VAL A 623 -31.42 -4.76 -9.04
C VAL A 623 -29.97 -5.09 -8.70
N PHE A 624 -29.15 -5.40 -9.71
CA PHE A 624 -27.73 -5.71 -9.53
C PHE A 624 -26.91 -4.42 -9.56
N GLN A 625 -26.08 -4.22 -8.54
CA GLN A 625 -25.31 -3.00 -8.35
C GLN A 625 -24.02 -3.04 -9.18
N ARG A 626 -24.09 -2.50 -10.40
CA ARG A 626 -23.05 -2.66 -11.44
C ARG A 626 -21.67 -2.13 -11.06
N ASN A 627 -21.62 -1.12 -10.21
CA ASN A 627 -20.37 -0.48 -9.78
C ASN A 627 -19.71 -1.13 -8.56
N GLU A 628 -20.30 -2.19 -7.96
CA GLU A 628 -19.67 -2.93 -6.84
C GLU A 628 -18.74 -4.07 -7.31
N GLY A 629 -18.42 -4.13 -8.62
CA GLY A 629 -17.50 -5.15 -9.16
C GLY A 629 -18.12 -6.56 -9.29
N GLY A 630 -19.44 -6.69 -9.12
CA GLY A 630 -20.17 -7.96 -9.25
C GLY A 630 -21.69 -7.80 -9.25
N LYS A 631 -22.43 -8.92 -9.19
CA LYS A 631 -23.90 -8.96 -9.12
C LYS A 631 -24.43 -8.68 -7.70
N TYR A 632 -23.94 -7.62 -7.07
CA TYR A 632 -24.27 -7.32 -5.69
C TYR A 632 -25.74 -6.92 -5.58
N VAL A 633 -26.40 -7.32 -4.50
CA VAL A 633 -27.80 -6.99 -4.22
C VAL A 633 -27.89 -6.33 -2.85
N PHE A 634 -28.69 -5.27 -2.76
CA PHE A 634 -28.88 -4.48 -1.55
C PHE A 634 -30.37 -4.40 -1.19
N ILE A 635 -30.65 -4.26 0.12
CA ILE A 635 -31.94 -3.82 0.66
C ILE A 635 -31.88 -2.32 0.97
N ASP A 636 -32.99 -1.60 0.78
CA ASP A 636 -32.96 -0.14 0.79
C ASP A 636 -32.94 0.48 2.21
N PRO A 637 -31.92 1.29 2.56
CA PRO A 637 -31.87 2.04 3.83
C PRO A 637 -33.05 2.98 4.05
N ALA A 638 -33.75 3.42 2.99
CA ALA A 638 -34.93 4.28 3.12
C ALA A 638 -36.16 3.56 3.68
N ASN A 639 -36.17 2.22 3.67
CA ASN A 639 -37.28 1.45 4.20
C ASN A 639 -37.13 1.28 5.71
N LYS A 640 -38.10 1.80 6.47
CA LYS A 640 -38.09 1.71 7.93
C LYS A 640 -38.21 0.26 8.45
N GLU A 641 -38.93 -0.60 7.74
CA GLU A 641 -39.06 -2.02 8.14
C GLU A 641 -37.73 -2.76 8.02
N VAL A 642 -36.91 -2.43 7.00
CA VAL A 642 -35.54 -2.94 6.88
C VAL A 642 -34.71 -2.55 8.10
N GLN A 643 -34.71 -1.26 8.46
CA GLN A 643 -33.97 -0.75 9.62
C GLN A 643 -34.42 -1.41 10.92
N ASP A 644 -35.75 -1.53 11.12
CA ASP A 644 -36.32 -2.10 12.35
C ASP A 644 -36.00 -3.61 12.46
N THR A 645 -35.96 -4.32 11.34
CA THR A 645 -35.60 -5.75 11.27
C THR A 645 -34.12 -5.98 11.61
N LEU A 646 -33.22 -5.16 11.07
CA LEU A 646 -31.80 -5.23 11.39
C LEU A 646 -31.52 -4.89 12.87
N ILE A 647 -32.16 -3.86 13.42
CA ILE A 647 -32.05 -3.55 14.87
C ILE A 647 -32.57 -4.71 15.72
N LYS A 648 -33.66 -5.35 15.32
CA LYS A 648 -34.17 -6.55 16.01
C LYS A 648 -33.14 -7.69 15.97
N TYR A 649 -32.46 -7.88 14.84
CA TYR A 649 -31.39 -8.87 14.69
C TYR A 649 -30.21 -8.57 15.62
N TYR A 650 -29.77 -7.31 15.71
CA TYR A 650 -28.68 -6.95 16.62
C TYR A 650 -29.04 -7.15 18.09
N LYS A 651 -30.28 -6.87 18.49
CA LYS A 651 -30.76 -7.13 19.86
C LYS A 651 -30.74 -8.63 20.17
N ASP A 652 -31.27 -9.45 19.26
CA ASP A 652 -31.25 -10.93 19.40
C ASP A 652 -29.81 -11.49 19.49
N LEU A 653 -28.87 -10.93 18.74
CA LEU A 653 -27.44 -11.27 18.83
C LEU A 653 -26.87 -11.02 20.23
N PHE A 654 -27.04 -9.82 20.79
CA PHE A 654 -26.47 -9.49 22.10
C PHE A 654 -27.22 -10.13 23.26
N ASP A 655 -28.52 -10.41 23.12
CA ASP A 655 -29.31 -11.18 24.09
C ASP A 655 -28.79 -12.63 24.21
N LYS A 656 -28.36 -13.24 23.10
CA LYS A 656 -27.86 -14.63 23.05
C LYS A 656 -26.36 -14.75 23.33
N TYR A 657 -25.57 -13.75 22.94
CA TYR A 657 -24.10 -13.78 22.99
C TYR A 657 -23.51 -12.59 23.78
N PRO A 658 -23.70 -12.54 25.12
CA PRO A 658 -23.21 -11.43 25.96
C PRO A 658 -21.67 -11.34 26.08
N ASP A 659 -20.95 -12.37 25.62
CA ASP A 659 -19.48 -12.35 25.57
C ASP A 659 -18.93 -11.54 24.37
N ILE A 660 -19.74 -11.23 23.36
CA ILE A 660 -19.36 -10.35 22.25
C ILE A 660 -19.30 -8.90 22.75
N LYS A 661 -18.18 -8.21 22.52
CA LYS A 661 -17.90 -6.88 23.09
C LYS A 661 -18.27 -5.71 22.19
N GLY A 662 -18.52 -5.96 20.92
CA GLY A 662 -18.91 -4.88 20.01
C GLY A 662 -19.59 -5.33 18.73
N LEU A 663 -20.14 -4.35 18.03
CA LEU A 663 -20.78 -4.47 16.73
C LEU A 663 -19.94 -3.69 15.69
N ASN A 664 -19.43 -4.36 14.66
CA ASN A 664 -18.72 -3.76 13.55
C ASN A 664 -19.64 -3.61 12.34
N LEU A 665 -19.95 -2.36 12.01
CA LEU A 665 -20.85 -2.00 10.92
C LEU A 665 -20.11 -1.94 9.59
N ASP A 666 -20.32 -2.94 8.74
CA ASP A 666 -19.89 -2.95 7.34
C ASP A 666 -21.11 -2.85 6.41
N TYR A 667 -20.89 -2.41 5.18
CA TYR A 667 -21.95 -2.09 4.22
C TYR A 667 -23.03 -1.16 4.81
N ILE A 668 -22.67 -0.34 5.80
CA ILE A 668 -23.49 0.72 6.39
C ILE A 668 -23.49 1.94 5.45
N ARG A 669 -24.08 1.74 4.26
CA ARG A 669 -23.98 2.64 3.11
C ARG A 669 -24.95 2.25 2.01
N TYR A 670 -25.11 3.13 1.03
CA TYR A 670 -25.62 2.78 -0.29
C TYR A 670 -24.51 2.09 -1.13
N PRO A 671 -24.87 1.36 -2.20
CA PRO A 671 -23.91 0.84 -3.17
C PRO A 671 -23.18 1.96 -3.93
N VAL A 672 -22.00 1.67 -4.49
CA VAL A 672 -21.25 2.59 -5.37
C VAL A 672 -22.20 3.08 -6.44
N SER A 673 -22.39 4.38 -6.49
CA SER A 673 -23.27 5.03 -7.46
C SER A 673 -22.69 6.37 -7.86
N ASN A 674 -23.02 6.79 -9.07
CA ASN A 674 -22.81 8.15 -9.54
C ASN A 674 -24.07 8.61 -10.29
N ARG A 675 -24.02 9.72 -11.01
CA ARG A 675 -25.22 10.22 -11.69
C ARG A 675 -25.61 9.37 -12.90
N ASP A 676 -24.63 8.78 -13.58
CA ASP A 676 -24.85 8.02 -14.81
C ASP A 676 -25.34 6.60 -14.49
N GLU A 677 -25.05 6.11 -13.28
CA GLU A 677 -25.52 4.83 -12.75
C GLU A 677 -25.92 5.01 -11.28
N ASP A 678 -27.15 5.49 -11.05
CA ASP A 678 -27.65 5.82 -9.71
C ASP A 678 -28.57 4.73 -9.13
N THR A 679 -28.75 4.78 -7.81
CA THR A 679 -29.41 3.72 -7.03
C THR A 679 -30.38 4.29 -5.99
N GLY A 680 -31.23 3.43 -5.41
CA GLY A 680 -32.17 3.82 -4.35
C GLY A 680 -33.54 4.24 -4.88
N TYR A 681 -34.05 3.58 -5.93
CA TYR A 681 -35.34 3.91 -6.56
C TYR A 681 -36.49 3.02 -6.06
N THR A 682 -36.56 2.75 -4.75
CA THR A 682 -37.74 2.12 -4.14
C THR A 682 -38.86 3.16 -3.95
N VAL A 683 -40.09 2.68 -3.73
CA VAL A 683 -41.22 3.56 -3.39
C VAL A 683 -40.93 4.38 -2.13
N ALA A 684 -40.36 3.74 -1.10
CA ALA A 684 -40.01 4.39 0.16
C ALA A 684 -39.01 5.54 -0.05
N ALA A 685 -37.95 5.28 -0.82
CA ALA A 685 -36.90 6.27 -1.07
C ALA A 685 -37.38 7.46 -1.92
N MET A 686 -38.13 7.19 -3.00
CA MET A 686 -38.65 8.24 -3.88
C MET A 686 -39.70 9.11 -3.17
N GLN A 687 -40.59 8.51 -2.37
CA GLN A 687 -41.58 9.25 -1.60
C GLN A 687 -40.89 10.09 -0.52
N GLY A 688 -39.99 9.48 0.25
CA GLY A 688 -39.27 10.18 1.31
C GLY A 688 -38.41 11.33 0.80
N PHE A 689 -37.83 11.25 -0.41
CA PHE A 689 -37.16 12.40 -1.01
C PHE A 689 -38.11 13.53 -1.38
N TYR A 690 -39.29 13.22 -1.92
CA TYR A 690 -40.29 14.25 -2.23
C TYR A 690 -40.77 14.94 -0.95
N ASP A 691 -40.93 14.19 0.13
CA ASP A 691 -41.30 14.72 1.44
C ASP A 691 -40.16 15.58 2.02
N TYR A 692 -38.91 15.13 1.93
CA TYR A 692 -37.70 15.88 2.30
C TYR A 692 -37.61 17.22 1.56
N MET A 693 -37.79 17.21 0.24
CA MET A 693 -37.78 18.43 -0.58
C MET A 693 -38.94 19.36 -0.23
N THR A 694 -40.14 18.81 -0.04
CA THR A 694 -41.31 19.59 0.36
C THR A 694 -41.13 20.24 1.73
N ALA A 695 -40.53 19.52 2.69
CA ALA A 695 -40.20 20.04 4.02
C ALA A 695 -39.16 21.17 3.97
N LYS A 696 -38.24 21.16 2.99
CA LYS A 696 -37.32 22.27 2.69
C LYS A 696 -37.98 23.45 1.96
N GLY A 697 -39.28 23.37 1.65
CA GLY A 697 -40.03 24.42 0.97
C GLY A 697 -39.92 24.38 -0.56
N GLU A 698 -39.36 23.32 -1.14
CA GLU A 698 -39.23 23.16 -2.58
C GLU A 698 -40.58 22.82 -3.23
N LYS A 699 -40.97 23.60 -4.23
CA LYS A 699 -42.25 23.40 -4.94
C LYS A 699 -42.12 22.35 -6.04
N GLY A 700 -43.19 21.60 -6.27
CA GLY A 700 -43.30 20.66 -7.39
C GLY A 700 -42.74 19.26 -7.13
N PHE A 701 -42.42 18.93 -5.87
CA PHE A 701 -42.06 17.58 -5.41
C PHE A 701 -43.28 16.85 -4.84
N THR A 702 -44.26 16.58 -5.70
CA THR A 702 -45.48 15.83 -5.34
C THR A 702 -45.81 14.82 -6.45
N PHE A 703 -46.25 13.62 -6.09
CA PHE A 703 -46.77 12.66 -7.06
C PHE A 703 -48.28 12.81 -7.25
N THR A 704 -48.73 12.71 -8.51
CA THR A 704 -50.15 12.58 -8.84
C THR A 704 -50.64 11.15 -8.54
N SER A 705 -51.95 10.98 -8.36
CA SER A 705 -52.55 9.65 -8.15
C SER A 705 -52.21 8.66 -9.28
N ALA A 706 -52.04 9.15 -10.52
CA ALA A 706 -51.64 8.31 -11.65
C ALA A 706 -50.18 7.83 -11.56
N GLN A 707 -49.29 8.67 -11.01
CA GLN A 707 -47.87 8.32 -10.82
C GLN A 707 -47.68 7.35 -9.66
N LEU A 708 -48.50 7.43 -8.62
CA LEU A 708 -48.49 6.51 -7.48
C LEU A 708 -49.04 5.11 -7.80
N ALA A 709 -49.62 4.90 -8.99
CA ALA A 709 -50.31 3.66 -9.32
C ALA A 709 -49.38 2.43 -9.41
N THR A 710 -48.12 2.63 -9.82
CA THR A 710 -47.08 1.58 -9.85
C THR A 710 -45.71 2.21 -9.58
N ARG A 711 -44.75 1.43 -9.07
CA ARG A 711 -43.36 1.89 -8.89
C ARG A 711 -42.80 2.49 -10.18
N ASP A 712 -42.94 1.81 -11.31
CA ASP A 712 -42.36 2.27 -12.59
C ASP A 712 -42.91 3.63 -13.02
N LYS A 713 -44.20 3.90 -12.77
CA LYS A 713 -44.78 5.23 -13.07
C LYS A 713 -44.23 6.30 -12.14
N MET A 714 -43.97 5.95 -10.89
CA MET A 714 -43.35 6.83 -9.90
C MET A 714 -41.89 7.11 -10.28
N ALA A 715 -41.11 6.08 -10.62
CA ALA A 715 -39.72 6.19 -11.07
C ALA A 715 -39.59 7.06 -12.34
N ASN A 716 -40.43 6.83 -13.34
CA ASN A 716 -40.47 7.66 -14.55
C ASN A 716 -40.79 9.14 -14.28
N ALA A 717 -41.58 9.43 -13.25
CA ALA A 717 -41.85 10.80 -12.83
C ALA A 717 -40.69 11.40 -12.03
N PHE A 718 -40.05 10.58 -11.19
CA PHE A 718 -38.93 10.94 -10.34
C PHE A 718 -37.67 11.28 -11.17
N LEU A 719 -37.33 10.44 -12.16
CA LEU A 719 -36.18 10.63 -13.05
C LEU A 719 -36.19 11.99 -13.76
N LYS A 720 -37.37 12.52 -14.09
CA LYS A 720 -37.53 13.85 -14.70
C LYS A 720 -37.02 14.99 -13.82
N LYS A 721 -36.89 14.79 -12.50
CA LYS A 721 -36.31 15.79 -11.60
C LYS A 721 -34.80 15.93 -11.76
N PHE A 722 -34.14 14.95 -12.36
CA PHE A 722 -32.70 14.93 -12.60
C PHE A 722 -32.35 15.13 -14.08
N ASP A 723 -33.35 15.12 -14.97
CA ASP A 723 -33.19 15.36 -16.39
C ASP A 723 -33.00 16.86 -16.69
N LYS A 724 -31.81 17.19 -17.21
CA LYS A 724 -31.39 18.53 -17.62
C LYS A 724 -32.28 19.11 -18.72
N ALA A 725 -32.84 18.26 -19.59
CA ALA A 725 -33.77 18.69 -20.63
C ALA A 725 -35.15 19.06 -20.07
N TYR A 726 -35.52 18.51 -18.90
CA TYR A 726 -36.82 18.72 -18.27
C TYR A 726 -36.81 19.87 -17.27
N VAL A 727 -35.81 19.96 -16.38
CA VAL A 727 -35.72 21.01 -15.33
C VAL A 727 -34.63 22.06 -15.56
N GLY A 728 -33.79 21.89 -16.59
CA GLY A 728 -32.60 22.72 -16.80
C GLY A 728 -31.39 22.25 -15.99
N GLN A 729 -30.18 22.50 -16.50
CA GLN A 729 -28.91 22.00 -15.95
C GLN A 729 -28.73 22.33 -14.46
N ALA A 730 -28.85 23.60 -14.08
CA ALA A 730 -28.60 24.04 -12.71
C ALA A 730 -29.56 23.39 -11.70
N LYS A 731 -30.85 23.23 -12.05
CA LYS A 731 -31.83 22.58 -11.16
C LYS A 731 -31.64 21.07 -11.10
N ALA A 732 -31.30 20.43 -12.22
CA ALA A 732 -30.94 19.02 -12.23
C ALA A 732 -29.72 18.73 -11.33
N ASP A 733 -28.70 19.60 -11.36
CA ASP A 733 -27.53 19.47 -10.49
C ASP A 733 -27.87 19.65 -9.02
N SER A 734 -28.61 20.71 -8.70
CA SER A 734 -29.08 20.97 -7.33
C SER A 734 -29.93 19.83 -6.80
N ASN A 735 -30.90 19.32 -7.58
CA ASN A 735 -31.75 18.20 -7.18
C ASN A 735 -30.92 16.93 -6.93
N TYR A 736 -29.91 16.66 -7.76
CA TYR A 736 -29.04 15.50 -7.57
C TYR A 736 -28.19 15.62 -6.28
N GLN A 737 -27.65 16.79 -5.98
CA GLN A 737 -26.93 17.03 -4.73
C GLN A 737 -27.85 16.84 -3.51
N GLU A 738 -29.08 17.32 -3.57
CA GLU A 738 -30.08 17.09 -2.52
C GLU A 738 -30.43 15.60 -2.38
N TRP A 739 -30.45 14.84 -3.47
CA TRP A 739 -30.68 13.40 -3.45
C TRP A 739 -29.52 12.62 -2.82
N ILE A 740 -28.28 13.06 -3.04
CA ILE A 740 -27.09 12.56 -2.31
C ILE A 740 -27.26 12.84 -0.80
N GLN A 741 -27.58 14.09 -0.44
CA GLN A 741 -27.72 14.51 0.95
C GLN A 741 -28.84 13.77 1.69
N TYR A 742 -29.99 13.61 1.04
CA TYR A 742 -31.11 12.85 1.60
C TYR A 742 -30.70 11.39 1.92
N ARG A 743 -30.11 10.67 0.96
CA ARG A 743 -29.66 9.29 1.17
C ARG A 743 -28.60 9.18 2.26
N MET A 744 -27.67 10.13 2.30
CA MET A 744 -26.64 10.18 3.34
C MET A 744 -27.24 10.43 4.73
N SER A 745 -28.28 11.27 4.81
CA SER A 745 -29.00 11.51 6.07
C SER A 745 -29.73 10.27 6.59
N LEU A 746 -30.25 9.42 5.69
CA LEU A 746 -30.91 8.16 6.07
C LEU A 746 -29.93 7.18 6.74
N VAL A 747 -28.75 6.99 6.13
CA VAL A 747 -27.70 6.12 6.71
C VAL A 747 -27.22 6.70 8.04
N THR A 748 -26.99 8.01 8.09
CA THR A 748 -26.54 8.71 9.30
C THR A 748 -27.53 8.58 10.45
N GLU A 749 -28.82 8.77 10.18
CA GLU A 749 -29.86 8.58 11.20
C GLU A 749 -29.97 7.12 11.62
N TYR A 750 -29.79 6.17 10.71
CA TYR A 750 -29.78 4.76 11.07
C TYR A 750 -28.59 4.40 11.98
N VAL A 751 -27.39 4.95 11.75
CA VAL A 751 -26.24 4.80 12.68
C VAL A 751 -26.57 5.40 14.05
N ARG A 752 -27.18 6.58 14.09
CA ARG A 752 -27.66 7.19 15.34
C ARG A 752 -28.65 6.28 16.08
N ARG A 753 -29.60 5.66 15.36
CA ARG A 753 -30.53 4.68 15.91
C ARG A 753 -29.83 3.46 16.47
N ILE A 754 -28.82 2.90 15.79
CA ILE A 754 -28.02 1.78 16.32
C ILE A 754 -27.34 2.20 17.64
N LYS A 755 -26.76 3.40 17.69
CA LYS A 755 -26.19 3.95 18.93
C LYS A 755 -27.22 4.05 20.07
N ASP A 756 -28.41 4.57 19.79
CA ASP A 756 -29.42 4.80 20.83
C ASP A 756 -30.21 3.54 21.22
N GLU A 757 -30.48 2.63 20.27
CA GLU A 757 -31.34 1.46 20.45
C GLU A 757 -30.59 0.15 20.69
N VAL A 758 -29.29 0.06 20.34
CA VAL A 758 -28.48 -1.17 20.46
C VAL A 758 -27.25 -0.93 21.34
N LYS A 759 -26.43 0.08 21.05
CA LYS A 759 -25.20 0.33 21.82
C LYS A 759 -25.50 0.66 23.29
N LYS A 760 -26.28 1.72 23.54
CA LYS A 760 -26.58 2.20 24.89
C LYS A 760 -27.24 1.16 25.81
N PRO A 761 -28.25 0.38 25.37
CA PRO A 761 -28.91 -0.57 26.27
C PRO A 761 -28.06 -1.80 26.61
N ASN A 762 -27.12 -2.18 25.74
CA ASN A 762 -26.30 -3.39 25.89
C ASN A 762 -24.88 -3.12 26.42
N ASP A 763 -24.48 -1.85 26.57
CA ASP A 763 -23.13 -1.44 27.00
C ASP A 763 -22.00 -2.09 26.17
N ILE A 764 -22.17 -2.04 24.84
CA ILE A 764 -21.23 -2.59 23.86
C ILE A 764 -20.44 -1.49 23.15
N LEU A 765 -19.35 -1.87 22.49
CA LEU A 765 -18.62 -0.99 21.57
C LEU A 765 -19.28 -0.99 20.18
N LEU A 766 -19.31 0.17 19.53
CA LEU A 766 -19.72 0.32 18.14
C LEU A 766 -18.50 0.67 17.27
N SER A 767 -18.29 -0.09 16.21
CA SER A 767 -17.19 0.10 15.28
C SER A 767 -17.68 0.12 13.83
N THR A 768 -16.89 0.66 12.89
CA THR A 768 -17.34 0.83 11.49
C THR A 768 -16.25 0.55 10.47
N ALA A 769 -16.56 -0.26 9.44
CA ALA A 769 -15.75 -0.39 8.24
C ALA A 769 -16.17 0.67 7.20
N VAL A 770 -15.32 1.68 6.97
CA VAL A 770 -15.66 2.85 6.13
C VAL A 770 -14.56 3.19 5.12
N PHE A 771 -14.93 3.81 4.00
CA PHE A 771 -13.94 4.27 3.01
C PHE A 771 -13.11 5.42 3.61
N ALA A 772 -11.78 5.36 3.45
CA ALA A 772 -10.90 6.36 4.02
C ALA A 772 -11.10 7.77 3.39
N SER A 773 -11.48 7.83 2.11
CA SER A 773 -11.72 9.07 1.38
C SER A 773 -13.08 9.68 1.72
N LEU A 774 -13.09 10.92 2.24
CA LEU A 774 -14.33 11.64 2.57
C LEU A 774 -15.19 11.89 1.32
N GLU A 775 -14.56 12.31 0.22
CA GLU A 775 -15.26 12.64 -1.03
C GLU A 775 -15.97 11.40 -1.62
N GLU A 776 -15.28 10.26 -1.67
CA GLU A 776 -15.85 9.00 -2.16
C GLU A 776 -16.93 8.47 -1.21
N SER A 777 -16.69 8.57 0.10
CA SER A 777 -17.67 8.17 1.12
C SER A 777 -18.98 8.93 0.96
N TYR A 778 -18.91 10.25 0.75
CA TYR A 778 -20.08 11.10 0.59
C TYR A 778 -20.75 10.86 -0.76
N ASN A 779 -20.00 11.02 -1.84
CA ASN A 779 -20.59 11.09 -3.18
C ASN A 779 -20.97 9.72 -3.72
N SER A 780 -20.15 8.69 -3.49
CA SER A 780 -20.35 7.37 -4.09
C SER A 780 -21.11 6.41 -3.18
N LYS A 781 -20.93 6.51 -1.86
CA LYS A 781 -21.47 5.56 -0.88
C LYS A 781 -22.55 6.13 0.05
N LYS A 782 -22.71 7.45 0.10
CA LYS A 782 -23.65 8.15 0.99
C LYS A 782 -23.37 7.86 2.48
N GLN A 783 -22.10 7.85 2.84
CA GLN A 783 -21.60 7.50 4.16
C GLN A 783 -20.97 8.73 4.82
N ASP A 784 -21.59 9.26 5.88
CA ASP A 784 -21.09 10.43 6.62
C ASP A 784 -20.34 10.05 7.90
N TRP A 785 -19.29 9.25 7.74
CA TRP A 785 -18.48 8.79 8.87
C TRP A 785 -17.88 9.95 9.67
N LYS A 786 -17.64 11.11 9.04
CA LYS A 786 -17.09 12.29 9.73
C LYS A 786 -18.05 12.74 10.83
N THR A 787 -19.33 12.88 10.52
CA THR A 787 -20.36 13.23 11.51
C THR A 787 -20.46 12.15 12.59
N TRP A 788 -20.41 10.87 12.22
CA TRP A 788 -20.56 9.78 13.19
C TRP A 788 -19.42 9.76 14.21
N PHE A 789 -18.19 9.98 13.74
CA PHE A 789 -16.99 10.02 14.58
C PHE A 789 -16.94 11.29 15.41
N ALA A 790 -17.16 12.46 14.79
CA ALA A 790 -17.19 13.74 15.50
C ALA A 790 -18.27 13.78 16.59
N ASN A 791 -19.39 13.08 16.39
CA ASN A 791 -20.45 12.97 17.39
C ASN A 791 -20.22 11.89 18.47
N GLY A 792 -19.13 11.13 18.39
CA GLY A 792 -18.82 10.04 19.32
C GLY A 792 -19.83 8.90 19.29
N TRP A 793 -20.49 8.68 18.16
CA TRP A 793 -21.43 7.55 18.00
C TRP A 793 -20.68 6.23 17.88
N ILE A 794 -19.48 6.29 17.30
CA ILE A 794 -18.59 5.16 17.03
C ILE A 794 -17.42 5.21 18.03
N ASP A 795 -17.10 4.08 18.65
CA ASP A 795 -15.97 3.95 19.57
C ASP A 795 -14.67 3.60 18.84
N ILE A 796 -14.78 2.83 17.76
CA ILE A 796 -13.64 2.36 16.96
C ILE A 796 -13.91 2.61 15.46
N ALA A 797 -13.14 3.52 14.86
CA ALA A 797 -13.14 3.71 13.41
C ALA A 797 -12.19 2.71 12.74
N THR A 798 -12.67 1.98 11.72
CA THR A 798 -11.82 1.11 10.90
C THR A 798 -11.77 1.60 9.44
N PRO A 799 -10.88 2.58 9.12
CA PRO A 799 -10.73 3.04 7.74
C PRO A 799 -10.21 1.91 6.86
N MET A 800 -10.94 1.58 5.79
CA MET A 800 -10.50 0.66 4.74
C MET A 800 -9.46 1.36 3.86
N ALA A 801 -8.23 1.45 4.34
CA ALA A 801 -7.10 2.05 3.66
C ALA A 801 -6.43 1.02 2.73
N TYR A 802 -7.21 0.45 1.81
CA TYR A 802 -6.78 -0.62 0.90
C TYR A 802 -5.99 -0.07 -0.29
N TYR A 803 -4.85 0.54 0.01
CA TYR A 803 -3.92 1.09 -0.98
C TYR A 803 -2.69 0.21 -1.10
N ASN A 804 -2.01 0.24 -2.25
CA ASN A 804 -0.81 -0.58 -2.45
C ASN A 804 0.43 0.05 -1.81
N ASP A 805 0.52 1.39 -1.80
CA ASP A 805 1.64 2.13 -1.23
C ASP A 805 1.36 2.50 0.24
N SER A 806 2.32 2.24 1.13
CA SER A 806 2.24 2.58 2.55
C SER A 806 2.13 4.10 2.79
N VAL A 807 2.67 4.92 1.89
CA VAL A 807 2.54 6.39 1.94
C VAL A 807 1.08 6.83 1.75
N ASP A 808 0.35 6.16 0.86
CA ASP A 808 -1.08 6.43 0.67
C ASP A 808 -1.90 5.99 1.89
N VAL A 809 -1.58 4.82 2.47
CA VAL A 809 -2.17 4.36 3.74
C VAL A 809 -1.97 5.43 4.82
N GLN A 810 -0.73 5.87 5.04
CA GLN A 810 -0.41 6.88 6.04
C GLN A 810 -1.19 8.17 5.81
N LYS A 811 -1.17 8.69 4.57
CA LYS A 811 -1.82 9.96 4.22
C LYS A 811 -3.32 9.89 4.48
N ARG A 812 -4.00 8.85 4.01
CA ARG A 812 -5.46 8.75 4.05
C ARG A 812 -5.98 8.54 5.46
N VAL A 813 -5.28 7.75 6.27
CA VAL A 813 -5.61 7.57 7.68
C VAL A 813 -5.38 8.87 8.46
N LYS A 814 -4.25 9.55 8.23
CA LYS A 814 -3.95 10.83 8.88
C LYS A 814 -4.98 11.91 8.53
N ASP A 815 -5.37 12.00 7.25
CA ASP A 815 -6.40 12.93 6.78
C ASP A 815 -7.74 12.65 7.49
N MET A 816 -8.14 11.37 7.63
CA MET A 816 -9.36 10.99 8.36
C MET A 816 -9.31 11.39 9.83
N ILE A 817 -8.22 11.08 10.55
CA ILE A 817 -8.05 11.42 11.96
C ILE A 817 -8.14 12.94 12.15
N ASN A 818 -7.45 13.72 11.31
CA ASN A 818 -7.50 15.19 11.38
C ASN A 818 -8.89 15.76 11.11
N MET A 819 -9.70 15.12 10.26
CA MET A 819 -11.05 15.59 9.92
C MET A 819 -12.10 15.23 10.97
N ALA A 820 -11.99 14.06 11.58
CA ALA A 820 -12.97 13.51 12.52
C ALA A 820 -12.65 13.80 13.99
N GLY A 821 -11.38 14.04 14.33
CA GLY A 821 -10.93 14.31 15.69
C GLY A 821 -10.63 13.03 16.49
N ASN A 822 -10.75 13.11 17.81
CA ASN A 822 -10.32 12.06 18.74
C ASN A 822 -11.43 11.59 19.67
N ASN A 823 -12.65 11.50 19.15
CA ASN A 823 -13.80 10.97 19.89
C ASN A 823 -13.93 9.44 19.78
N CYS A 824 -13.02 8.80 19.04
CA CYS A 824 -12.91 7.36 18.88
C CYS A 824 -11.44 6.95 18.71
N VAL A 825 -11.14 5.66 18.85
CA VAL A 825 -9.85 5.09 18.47
C VAL A 825 -9.89 4.60 17.02
N TYR A 826 -8.74 4.55 16.36
CA TYR A 826 -8.61 4.24 14.93
C TYR A 826 -7.81 2.95 14.73
N TYR A 827 -8.40 1.94 14.08
CA TYR A 827 -7.69 0.73 13.67
C TYR A 827 -7.72 0.62 12.15
N THR A 828 -6.57 0.84 11.52
CA THR A 828 -6.49 0.91 10.06
C THR A 828 -6.75 -0.44 9.41
N GLY A 829 -7.77 -0.52 8.56
CA GLY A 829 -8.00 -1.67 7.68
C GLY A 829 -6.96 -1.72 6.58
N ILE A 830 -6.19 -2.80 6.52
CA ILE A 830 -5.13 -3.05 5.53
C ILE A 830 -5.47 -4.29 4.70
N ALA A 831 -5.10 -4.26 3.42
CA ALA A 831 -5.42 -5.33 2.46
C ALA A 831 -4.22 -5.63 1.53
N SER A 832 -2.99 -5.44 2.01
CA SER A 832 -1.77 -5.62 1.21
C SER A 832 -1.72 -6.99 0.53
N SER A 833 -1.80 -8.07 1.30
CA SER A 833 -1.80 -9.44 0.76
C SER A 833 -2.99 -9.71 -0.15
N TYR A 834 -4.18 -9.18 0.17
CA TYR A 834 -5.37 -9.31 -0.68
C TYR A 834 -5.18 -8.65 -2.05
N SER A 835 -4.42 -7.55 -2.11
CA SER A 835 -4.00 -6.88 -3.35
C SER A 835 -2.88 -7.61 -4.10
N GLY A 836 -2.45 -8.78 -3.63
CA GLY A 836 -1.36 -9.57 -4.23
C GLY A 836 0.03 -9.01 -3.95
N LEU A 837 0.18 -8.23 -2.87
CA LEU A 837 1.47 -7.69 -2.46
C LEU A 837 2.26 -8.69 -1.62
N PRO A 838 3.61 -8.65 -1.67
CA PRO A 838 4.44 -9.52 -0.86
C PRO A 838 4.18 -9.37 0.65
N ALA A 839 4.25 -10.48 1.39
CA ALA A 839 3.95 -10.54 2.83
C ALA A 839 4.65 -9.46 3.66
N TRP A 840 5.91 -9.13 3.36
CA TRP A 840 6.69 -8.13 4.09
C TRP A 840 6.08 -6.71 4.03
N GLN A 841 5.24 -6.38 3.05
CA GLN A 841 4.56 -5.08 2.97
C GLN A 841 3.48 -4.90 4.04
N ASN A 842 3.02 -5.96 4.69
CA ASN A 842 2.19 -5.84 5.89
C ASN A 842 2.91 -4.98 6.96
N LYS A 843 4.22 -5.17 7.15
CA LYS A 843 5.01 -4.36 8.10
C LYS A 843 4.96 -2.88 7.76
N GLU A 844 5.13 -2.52 6.49
CA GLU A 844 5.15 -1.11 6.06
C GLU A 844 3.78 -0.44 6.22
N HIS A 845 2.70 -1.14 5.88
CA HIS A 845 1.34 -0.62 6.02
C HIS A 845 0.95 -0.46 7.49
N ILE A 846 1.41 -1.37 8.36
CA ILE A 846 1.20 -1.29 9.81
C ILE A 846 2.00 -0.14 10.42
N GLU A 847 3.29 0.03 10.08
CA GLU A 847 4.06 1.20 10.52
C GLU A 847 3.46 2.51 10.01
N ALA A 848 3.01 2.57 8.75
CA ALA A 848 2.31 3.72 8.19
C ALA A 848 1.03 4.07 8.98
N SER A 849 0.30 3.07 9.44
CA SER A 849 -0.88 3.24 10.30
C SER A 849 -0.51 3.89 11.63
N TYR A 850 0.56 3.42 12.29
CA TYR A 850 1.04 4.01 13.53
C TYR A 850 1.55 5.44 13.35
N ILE A 851 2.29 5.71 12.27
CA ILE A 851 2.79 7.05 11.95
C ILE A 851 1.62 8.02 11.65
N ALA A 852 0.51 7.52 11.10
CA ALA A 852 -0.69 8.31 10.88
C ALA A 852 -1.43 8.68 12.18
N GLY A 853 -1.13 8.00 13.30
CA GLY A 853 -1.76 8.19 14.60
C GLY A 853 -2.82 7.14 14.95
N ALA A 854 -2.98 6.09 14.14
CA ALA A 854 -3.87 4.98 14.46
C ALA A 854 -3.31 4.14 15.62
N GLN A 855 -4.18 3.65 16.50
CA GLN A 855 -3.79 2.84 17.67
C GLN A 855 -3.82 1.33 17.37
N GLY A 856 -3.92 0.95 16.10
CA GLY A 856 -3.92 -0.43 15.67
C GLY A 856 -4.23 -0.60 14.20
N TYR A 857 -4.39 -1.85 13.79
CA TYR A 857 -4.70 -2.23 12.42
C TYR A 857 -5.66 -3.43 12.39
N VAL A 858 -6.29 -3.63 11.23
CA VAL A 858 -7.19 -4.74 10.95
C VAL A 858 -6.81 -5.35 9.60
N VAL A 859 -6.44 -6.62 9.55
CA VAL A 859 -6.14 -7.32 8.28
C VAL A 859 -7.45 -7.73 7.60
N PHE A 860 -7.62 -7.28 6.36
CA PHE A 860 -8.69 -7.73 5.47
C PHE A 860 -8.13 -8.76 4.47
N CYS A 861 -8.44 -10.04 4.60
CA CYS A 861 -9.24 -10.69 5.65
C CYS A 861 -8.57 -12.00 6.09
N SER A 862 -9.26 -12.83 6.89
CA SER A 862 -8.73 -14.11 7.42
C SER A 862 -8.03 -14.99 6.39
N THR A 863 -8.51 -15.01 5.14
CA THR A 863 -7.91 -15.80 4.04
C THR A 863 -6.50 -15.36 3.66
N GLN A 864 -6.08 -14.17 4.09
CA GLN A 864 -4.73 -13.64 3.86
C GLN A 864 -3.74 -14.05 4.95
N ILE A 865 -4.24 -14.62 6.04
CA ILE A 865 -3.44 -15.11 7.16
C ILE A 865 -3.51 -16.64 7.21
N VAL A 866 -4.71 -17.20 7.18
CA VAL A 866 -4.93 -18.65 7.22
C VAL A 866 -4.35 -19.28 5.95
N GLY A 867 -3.40 -20.20 6.10
CA GLY A 867 -2.69 -20.84 4.99
C GLY A 867 -1.49 -20.05 4.44
N HIS A 868 -1.22 -18.85 4.95
CA HIS A 868 -0.14 -17.96 4.49
C HIS A 868 0.97 -17.81 5.54
N SER A 869 1.84 -18.82 5.63
CA SER A 869 2.94 -18.83 6.61
C SER A 869 3.95 -17.69 6.43
N ASP A 870 4.11 -17.18 5.22
CA ASP A 870 4.90 -16.00 4.89
C ASP A 870 4.34 -14.73 5.57
N VAL A 871 3.02 -14.52 5.52
CA VAL A 871 2.34 -13.41 6.22
C VAL A 871 2.41 -13.60 7.73
N GLN A 872 2.14 -14.82 8.22
CA GLN A 872 2.25 -15.14 9.64
C GLN A 872 3.66 -14.83 10.19
N ASN A 873 4.71 -15.28 9.48
CA ASN A 873 6.10 -15.05 9.83
C ASN A 873 6.46 -13.56 9.79
N ALA A 874 5.99 -12.81 8.78
CA ALA A 874 6.23 -11.37 8.68
C ALA A 874 5.64 -10.60 9.87
N LEU A 875 4.47 -11.00 10.36
CA LEU A 875 3.84 -10.38 11.53
C LEU A 875 4.65 -10.68 12.81
N ILE A 876 4.93 -11.94 13.12
CA ILE A 876 5.59 -12.34 14.39
C ILE A 876 7.06 -11.96 14.46
N SER A 877 7.75 -11.83 13.33
CA SER A 877 9.16 -11.43 13.34
C SER A 877 9.33 -9.94 13.64
N GLY A 878 8.30 -9.13 13.39
CA GLY A 878 8.36 -7.67 13.50
C GLY A 878 7.31 -7.10 14.43
N VAL A 879 6.26 -6.52 13.83
CA VAL A 879 5.23 -5.73 14.52
C VAL A 879 4.45 -6.49 15.61
N ASN A 880 4.40 -7.82 15.53
CA ASN A 880 3.75 -8.68 16.52
C ASN A 880 4.71 -9.55 17.34
N SER A 881 6.01 -9.25 17.33
CA SER A 881 7.02 -10.02 18.07
C SER A 881 6.82 -10.07 19.59
N LYS A 882 6.02 -9.15 20.14
CA LYS A 882 5.61 -9.14 21.56
C LYS A 882 4.10 -9.10 21.68
N ASN A 883 3.56 -9.62 22.79
CA ASN A 883 2.14 -9.47 23.09
C ASN A 883 1.76 -7.99 23.26
N ALA A 884 0.53 -7.65 22.87
CA ALA A 884 -0.04 -6.33 23.05
C ALA A 884 -1.44 -6.39 23.66
N ILE A 885 -1.81 -5.34 24.37
CA ILE A 885 -3.19 -5.14 24.84
C ILE A 885 -3.93 -4.13 23.95
N LEU A 886 -5.25 -4.18 24.01
CA LEU A 886 -6.12 -3.32 23.21
C LEU A 886 -6.09 -1.86 23.69
N PRO A 887 -6.15 -0.86 22.78
CA PRO A 887 -6.20 0.56 23.14
C PRO A 887 -7.47 0.96 23.92
N HIS A 888 -8.51 0.13 23.85
CA HIS A 888 -9.76 0.29 24.59
C HIS A 888 -9.84 -0.56 25.86
N ALA A 889 -8.75 -1.25 26.24
CA ALA A 889 -8.65 -1.95 27.52
C ALA A 889 -8.80 -0.97 28.71
N PRO A 890 -8.99 -1.47 29.95
CA PRO A 890 -8.98 -0.62 31.13
C PRO A 890 -7.72 0.26 31.21
N ILE A 891 -7.88 1.54 31.57
CA ILE A 891 -6.77 2.50 31.62
C ILE A 891 -5.64 2.02 32.53
N THR A 892 -5.98 1.37 33.65
CA THR A 892 -5.00 0.80 34.58
C THR A 892 -4.08 -0.22 33.92
N ASP A 893 -4.62 -1.05 33.01
CA ASP A 893 -3.85 -2.07 32.32
C ASP A 893 -2.96 -1.45 31.23
N ILE A 894 -3.48 -0.43 30.53
CA ILE A 894 -2.74 0.39 29.55
C ILE A 894 -1.54 1.07 30.22
N LEU A 895 -1.74 1.71 31.37
CA LEU A 895 -0.65 2.35 32.10
C LEU A 895 0.38 1.33 32.56
N LYS A 896 -0.09 0.22 33.14
CA LYS A 896 0.78 -0.82 33.68
C LYS A 896 1.69 -1.40 32.61
N ILE A 897 1.13 -1.87 31.49
CA ILE A 897 1.94 -2.48 30.44
C ILE A 897 2.89 -1.46 29.79
N SER A 898 2.45 -0.21 29.63
CA SER A 898 3.27 0.85 29.01
C SER A 898 4.47 1.18 29.89
N PHE A 899 4.26 1.27 31.21
CA PHE A 899 5.33 1.55 32.17
C PHE A 899 6.26 0.36 32.36
N GLU A 900 5.72 -0.87 32.41
CA GLU A 900 6.52 -2.10 32.45
C GLU A 900 7.40 -2.22 31.21
N ASP A 901 6.88 -1.94 30.02
CA ASP A 901 7.65 -1.94 28.76
C ASP A 901 8.80 -0.91 28.77
N ILE A 902 8.54 0.33 29.22
CA ILE A 902 9.59 1.36 29.37
C ILE A 902 10.68 0.92 30.36
N LEU A 903 10.28 0.36 31.50
CA LEU A 903 11.23 -0.06 32.54
C LEU A 903 12.03 -1.32 32.14
N ASP A 904 11.44 -2.23 31.39
CA ASP A 904 12.13 -3.38 30.79
C ASP A 904 13.15 -2.92 29.75
N LYS A 905 12.79 -1.99 28.86
CA LYS A 905 13.74 -1.36 27.92
C LYS A 905 14.86 -0.60 28.63
N ALA A 906 14.57 0.01 29.78
CA ALA A 906 15.60 0.64 30.59
C ALA A 906 16.68 -0.35 31.04
N ASP A 907 16.28 -1.55 31.48
CA ASP A 907 17.21 -2.61 31.90
C ASP A 907 17.97 -3.23 30.73
N ARG A 908 17.26 -3.58 29.65
CA ARG A 908 17.86 -4.31 28.52
C ARG A 908 18.64 -3.43 27.55
N LEU A 909 18.20 -2.18 27.35
CA LEU A 909 18.69 -1.31 26.28
C LEU A 909 19.36 -0.03 26.81
N TYR A 910 18.67 0.74 27.66
CA TYR A 910 19.10 2.11 27.95
C TYR A 910 20.26 2.20 28.94
N ILE A 911 20.22 1.40 30.03
CA ILE A 911 21.32 1.35 31.00
C ILE A 911 22.58 0.70 30.38
N PRO A 912 22.50 -0.47 29.69
CA PRO A 912 23.65 -1.06 29.04
C PRO A 912 24.29 -0.16 27.99
N ALA A 913 23.49 0.61 27.25
CA ALA A 913 23.99 1.59 26.29
C ALA A 913 24.59 2.84 26.96
N THR A 914 24.46 3.02 28.28
CA THR A 914 24.85 4.21 29.07
C THR A 914 23.99 5.46 28.83
N HIS A 915 22.80 5.29 28.25
CA HIS A 915 21.85 6.37 27.97
C HIS A 915 20.93 6.71 29.17
N MET A 916 20.90 5.82 30.18
CA MET A 916 20.22 5.98 31.47
C MET A 916 21.08 5.38 32.61
N THR A 917 20.96 5.90 33.84
CA THR A 917 21.58 5.32 35.05
C THR A 917 20.57 4.53 35.89
N ALA A 918 21.05 3.65 36.76
CA ALA A 918 20.18 2.87 37.66
C ALA A 918 19.37 3.77 38.61
N GLU A 919 19.96 4.85 39.12
CA GLU A 919 19.29 5.82 39.99
C GLU A 919 18.17 6.55 39.24
N GLN A 920 18.40 6.91 37.97
CA GLN A 920 17.38 7.53 37.13
C GLN A 920 16.21 6.60 36.85
N LYS A 921 16.49 5.32 36.58
CA LYS A 921 15.44 4.30 36.43
C LYS A 921 14.63 4.18 37.73
N ILE A 922 15.29 4.09 38.89
CA ILE A 922 14.60 4.02 40.19
C ILE A 922 13.68 5.23 40.40
N GLN A 923 14.12 6.43 40.02
CA GLN A 923 13.28 7.62 40.09
C GLN A 923 12.07 7.52 39.17
N LEU A 924 12.27 7.13 37.90
CA LEU A 924 11.18 6.92 36.94
C LEU A 924 10.17 5.86 37.43
N THR A 925 10.65 4.76 38.03
CA THR A 925 9.79 3.72 38.61
C THR A 925 8.91 4.26 39.74
N LYS A 926 9.42 5.17 40.59
CA LYS A 926 8.61 5.78 41.66
C LYS A 926 7.51 6.67 41.09
N ASP A 927 7.82 7.44 40.05
CA ASP A 927 6.86 8.35 39.42
C ASP A 927 5.78 7.56 38.67
N PHE A 928 6.15 6.47 37.99
CA PHE A 928 5.19 5.50 37.42
C PHE A 928 4.32 4.83 38.48
N ALA A 929 4.89 4.41 39.62
CA ALA A 929 4.12 3.81 40.71
C ALA A 929 3.11 4.79 41.32
N TYR A 930 3.47 6.07 41.42
CA TYR A 930 2.55 7.12 41.83
C TYR A 930 1.39 7.28 40.85
N ILE A 931 1.66 7.33 39.54
CA ILE A 931 0.63 7.44 38.50
C ILE A 931 -0.30 6.22 38.50
N LEU A 932 0.24 5.00 38.65
CA LEU A 932 -0.56 3.77 38.72
C LEU A 932 -1.51 3.71 39.92
N ALA A 933 -1.20 4.44 40.99
CA ALA A 933 -2.06 4.51 42.18
C ALA A 933 -3.19 5.55 42.04
N LEU A 934 -3.19 6.38 40.98
CA LEU A 934 -4.25 7.34 40.72
C LEU A 934 -5.51 6.63 40.21
N PRO A 935 -6.71 7.09 40.61
CA PRO A 935 -7.95 6.56 40.06
C PRO A 935 -8.12 6.98 38.59
N ALA A 936 -8.90 6.21 37.82
CA ALA A 936 -9.12 6.40 36.38
C ALA A 936 -10.59 6.15 35.98
N GLY A 937 -11.54 6.39 36.89
CA GLY A 937 -12.96 6.06 36.73
C GLY A 937 -13.81 7.11 36.02
N ASN A 938 -13.28 8.32 35.78
CA ASN A 938 -13.97 9.38 35.05
C ASN A 938 -13.00 10.27 34.26
N ALA A 939 -13.54 11.14 33.40
CA ALA A 939 -12.75 12.02 32.53
C ALA A 939 -11.74 12.90 33.28
N ALA A 940 -12.12 13.45 34.44
CA ALA A 940 -11.25 14.30 35.26
C ALA A 940 -10.07 13.53 35.86
N GLU A 941 -10.30 12.30 36.27
CA GLU A 941 -9.28 11.40 36.79
C GLU A 941 -8.28 10.97 35.70
N ILE A 942 -8.78 10.61 34.52
CA ILE A 942 -7.93 10.28 33.36
C ILE A 942 -7.09 11.50 32.94
N TYR A 943 -7.67 12.71 32.97
CA TYR A 943 -6.93 13.95 32.70
C TYR A 943 -5.80 14.18 33.72
N ARG A 944 -6.02 13.90 35.00
CA ARG A 944 -4.95 14.01 36.02
C ARG A 944 -3.80 13.04 35.72
N ILE A 945 -4.11 11.80 35.34
CA ILE A 945 -3.11 10.81 34.91
C ILE A 945 -2.32 11.36 33.72
N GLN A 946 -3.01 11.83 32.68
CA GLN A 946 -2.40 12.41 31.49
C GLN A 946 -1.44 13.56 31.84
N ARG A 947 -1.87 14.50 32.70
CA ARG A 947 -1.03 15.62 33.15
C ARG A 947 0.24 15.17 33.86
N ASN A 948 0.18 14.14 34.70
CA ASN A 948 1.38 13.61 35.35
C ASN A 948 2.33 12.95 34.33
N ILE A 949 1.81 12.31 33.29
CA ILE A 949 2.62 11.77 32.18
C ILE A 949 3.27 12.90 31.40
N ASP A 950 2.53 13.96 31.06
CA ASP A 950 3.05 15.14 30.36
C ASP A 950 4.17 15.81 31.18
N GLU A 951 4.02 15.91 32.51
CA GLU A 951 5.05 16.43 33.40
C GLU A 951 6.34 15.61 33.39
N ILE A 952 6.24 14.28 33.25
CA ILE A 952 7.41 13.42 33.03
C ILE A 952 8.04 13.73 31.68
N VAL A 953 7.24 13.85 30.61
CA VAL A 953 7.70 14.19 29.25
C VAL A 953 8.48 15.51 29.23
N ASP A 954 7.95 16.55 29.87
CA ASP A 954 8.58 17.87 29.96
C ASP A 954 9.88 17.85 30.76
N ASN A 955 10.01 16.91 31.70
CA ASN A 955 11.16 16.76 32.59
C ASN A 955 12.05 15.55 32.27
N LEU A 956 12.00 15.00 31.05
CA LEU A 956 12.76 13.79 30.69
C LEU A 956 14.28 13.87 30.91
N LYS A 957 14.83 15.08 30.96
CA LYS A 957 16.24 15.32 31.30
C LYS A 957 16.63 14.82 32.69
N THR A 958 15.67 14.68 33.61
CA THR A 958 15.88 14.13 34.95
C THR A 958 16.16 12.63 34.87
N TYR A 959 15.49 11.92 33.97
CA TYR A 959 15.58 10.45 33.85
C TYR A 959 16.61 9.99 32.81
N THR A 960 17.01 10.85 31.86
CA THR A 960 17.90 10.47 30.76
C THR A 960 18.80 11.64 30.32
N LYS A 961 19.98 11.34 29.76
CA LYS A 961 20.81 12.36 29.07
C LYS A 961 20.24 12.67 27.68
N ASN A 962 20.71 13.72 27.01
CA ASN A 962 20.31 14.02 25.62
C ASN A 962 20.81 12.88 24.72
N SER A 963 19.93 11.93 24.41
CA SER A 963 20.31 10.58 23.98
C SER A 963 19.11 9.87 23.33
N TYR A 964 19.35 8.78 22.62
CA TYR A 964 18.28 7.99 22.00
C TYR A 964 17.22 7.48 22.99
N SER A 965 17.61 7.08 24.21
CA SER A 965 16.65 6.64 25.25
C SER A 965 15.62 7.73 25.58
N ARG A 966 16.05 9.00 25.64
CA ARG A 966 15.17 10.15 25.88
C ARG A 966 14.11 10.24 24.80
N GLN A 967 14.51 10.06 23.54
CA GLN A 967 13.61 10.12 22.41
C GLN A 967 12.62 8.94 22.43
N ARG A 968 13.08 7.71 22.67
CA ARG A 968 12.21 6.52 22.72
C ARG A 968 11.16 6.65 23.84
N ILE A 969 11.58 7.02 25.05
CA ILE A 969 10.66 7.22 26.19
C ILE A 969 9.68 8.36 25.88
N LYS A 970 10.16 9.46 25.28
CA LYS A 970 9.30 10.58 24.87
C LYS A 970 8.21 10.13 23.91
N GLU A 971 8.58 9.44 22.83
CA GLU A 971 7.62 8.97 21.82
C GLU A 971 6.57 8.04 22.45
N GLN A 972 6.98 7.09 23.29
CA GLN A 972 6.04 6.18 23.97
C GLN A 972 5.09 6.91 24.92
N LEU A 973 5.59 7.81 25.76
CA LEU A 973 4.75 8.57 26.70
C LEU A 973 3.84 9.58 25.99
N GLN A 974 4.28 10.17 24.87
CA GLN A 974 3.45 11.04 24.05
C GLN A 974 2.33 10.26 23.35
N ASN A 975 2.61 9.07 22.82
CA ASN A 975 1.58 8.20 22.26
C ASN A 975 0.55 7.77 23.33
N LEU A 976 1.03 7.44 24.54
CA LEU A 976 0.16 7.15 25.67
C LEU A 976 -0.69 8.37 26.06
N SER A 977 -0.10 9.56 26.17
CA SER A 977 -0.82 10.81 26.47
C SER A 977 -1.88 11.13 25.39
N ALA A 978 -1.57 10.91 24.11
CA ALA A 978 -2.53 11.07 23.02
C ALA A 978 -3.70 10.07 23.11
N LEU A 979 -3.42 8.80 23.42
CA LEU A 979 -4.46 7.80 23.67
C LEU A 979 -5.33 8.20 24.88
N LEU A 980 -4.73 8.67 25.98
CA LEU A 980 -5.49 9.16 27.13
C LEU A 980 -6.38 10.35 26.76
N ASP A 981 -5.93 11.26 25.89
CA ASP A 981 -6.78 12.37 25.42
C ASP A 981 -8.03 11.87 24.68
N THR A 982 -7.87 10.90 23.79
CA THR A 982 -8.98 10.21 23.13
C THR A 982 -9.91 9.57 24.16
N ARG A 983 -9.36 8.88 25.16
CA ARG A 983 -10.15 8.21 26.21
C ARG A 983 -10.89 9.22 27.08
N ILE A 984 -10.35 10.41 27.32
CA ILE A 984 -11.06 11.49 28.03
C ILE A 984 -12.25 11.97 27.19
N SER A 985 -12.07 12.22 25.89
CA SER A 985 -13.18 12.57 25.00
C SER A 985 -14.30 11.51 25.04
N MET A 986 -13.95 10.23 24.91
CA MET A 986 -14.89 9.12 24.96
C MET A 986 -15.61 9.05 26.32
N GLN A 987 -14.88 9.23 27.42
CA GLN A 987 -15.44 9.17 28.78
C GLN A 987 -16.42 10.32 29.06
N LEU A 988 -16.11 11.55 28.61
CA LEU A 988 -17.04 12.69 28.72
C LEU A 988 -18.38 12.43 28.01
N ILE A 989 -18.32 11.76 26.86
CA ILE A 989 -19.50 11.41 26.08
C ILE A 989 -20.29 10.29 26.77
N ALA A 990 -19.60 9.26 27.26
CA ALA A 990 -20.20 8.16 28.02
C ALA A 990 -20.91 8.65 29.29
N ASP A 991 -20.27 9.55 30.04
CA ASP A 991 -20.81 10.15 31.27
C ASP A 991 -21.87 11.22 31.01
N SER A 992 -22.19 11.50 29.73
CA SER A 992 -23.11 12.57 29.30
C SER A 992 -22.71 13.98 29.78
N GLU A 993 -21.44 14.18 30.12
CA GLU A 993 -20.85 15.48 30.46
C GLU A 993 -20.54 16.32 29.21
N TRP A 994 -20.45 15.66 28.05
CA TRP A 994 -20.32 16.28 26.74
C TRP A 994 -21.23 15.61 25.71
N ASP A 995 -22.05 16.41 25.03
CA ASP A 995 -22.85 15.98 23.89
C ASP A 995 -22.34 16.72 22.64
N PRO A 996 -21.49 16.07 21.81
CA PRO A 996 -20.91 16.73 20.66
C PRO A 996 -21.95 17.09 19.59
N GLU A 997 -23.13 16.46 19.59
CA GLU A 997 -24.22 16.80 18.68
C GLU A 997 -24.82 18.19 18.99
N LYS A 998 -24.76 18.61 20.26
CA LYS A 998 -25.25 19.92 20.70
C LYS A 998 -24.13 20.97 20.71
N THR A 999 -22.93 20.56 21.11
CA THR A 999 -21.77 21.44 21.26
C THR A 999 -20.52 20.75 20.72
N ALA A 1000 -20.10 21.13 19.51
CA ALA A 1000 -18.94 20.52 18.85
C ALA A 1000 -17.61 20.73 19.60
N THR A 1001 -17.50 21.78 20.43
CA THR A 1001 -16.30 22.04 21.22
C THR A 1001 -16.31 21.21 22.49
N ARG A 1002 -15.27 20.37 22.68
CA ARG A 1002 -15.06 19.60 23.91
C ARG A 1002 -14.92 20.54 25.12
N PRO A 1003 -15.62 20.28 26.23
CA PRO A 1003 -15.48 21.08 27.45
C PRO A 1003 -14.07 20.92 28.05
N ALA A 1004 -13.58 21.99 28.69
CA ALA A 1004 -12.32 21.95 29.40
C ALA A 1004 -12.43 21.04 30.64
N VAL A 1005 -11.70 19.93 30.65
CA VAL A 1005 -11.77 18.94 31.73
C VAL A 1005 -11.18 19.48 33.05
N ALA A 1006 -10.27 20.44 32.98
CA ALA A 1006 -9.81 21.18 34.16
C ALA A 1006 -10.94 21.89 34.94
N VAL A 1007 -12.05 22.22 34.26
CA VAL A 1007 -13.25 22.84 34.86
C VAL A 1007 -14.21 21.78 35.44
N LEU A 1008 -14.26 20.58 34.87
CA LEU A 1008 -15.08 19.45 35.36
C LEU A 1008 -14.43 18.75 36.56
N ALA A 1009 -13.09 18.68 36.59
CA ALA A 1009 -12.31 18.20 37.73
C ALA A 1009 -12.46 19.07 39.00
N ASN A 1010 -13.12 20.23 38.89
CA ASN A 1010 -13.43 21.12 39.98
C ASN A 1010 -14.69 21.96 39.68
N PRO A 1011 -15.92 21.51 40.01
CA PRO A 1011 -17.18 22.21 39.72
C PRO A 1011 -17.34 23.59 40.40
N SER A 1012 -16.31 24.04 41.11
CA SER A 1012 -16.26 25.24 41.92
C SER A 1012 -15.30 26.29 41.34
N SER A 1013 -15.55 26.70 40.10
CA SER A 1013 -15.15 28.04 39.67
C SER A 1013 -15.97 29.16 40.34
N ALA A 1014 -16.92 28.79 41.23
CA ALA A 1014 -17.23 29.61 42.40
C ALA A 1014 -16.26 29.22 43.53
N THR A 1015 -15.14 29.94 43.62
CA THR A 1015 -14.21 30.00 44.77
C THR A 1015 -14.46 28.97 45.88
N LEU A 1016 -13.80 27.80 45.84
CA LEU A 1016 -13.69 26.97 47.03
C LEU A 1016 -12.81 27.69 48.07
N PRO A 1017 -13.16 27.64 49.36
CA PRO A 1017 -12.28 28.15 50.41
C PRO A 1017 -10.98 27.33 50.44
N PRO A 1018 -9.84 27.94 50.80
CA PRO A 1018 -8.59 27.21 50.96
C PRO A 1018 -8.76 26.10 52.02
N CYS A 1019 -7.98 25.02 51.87
CA CYS A 1019 -7.82 24.01 52.92
C CYS A 1019 -7.60 24.73 54.27
N GLU A 1020 -8.43 24.48 55.28
CA GLU A 1020 -8.29 25.13 56.60
C GLU A 1020 -6.95 24.83 57.29
N HIS A 1021 -6.24 23.80 56.79
CA HIS A 1021 -4.91 23.41 57.22
C HIS A 1021 -3.82 23.78 56.20
N ALA A 1022 -4.11 24.64 55.22
CA ALA A 1022 -3.12 25.03 54.23
C ALA A 1022 -1.91 25.68 54.92
N CYS A 1023 -0.73 25.11 54.71
CA CYS A 1023 0.52 25.69 55.15
C CYS A 1023 0.71 27.03 54.42
N GLU A 1024 0.82 28.13 55.16
CA GLU A 1024 0.94 29.49 54.61
C GLU A 1024 2.22 29.68 53.75
N ILE A 1025 3.18 28.75 53.83
CA ILE A 1025 4.45 28.81 53.12
C ILE A 1025 4.39 28.08 51.76
N CYS A 1026 3.75 26.91 51.69
CA CYS A 1026 3.77 26.07 50.49
C CYS A 1026 2.38 25.76 49.91
N GLY A 1027 1.31 26.22 50.54
CA GLY A 1027 -0.08 26.01 50.12
C GLY A 1027 -0.59 24.57 50.26
N ARG A 1028 0.21 23.64 50.82
CA ARG A 1028 -0.14 22.21 51.01
C ARG A 1028 -0.76 21.97 52.40
N CYS A 1029 -1.63 20.96 52.55
CA CYS A 1029 -2.31 20.62 53.82
C CYS A 1029 -1.32 20.15 54.90
N GLY A 1030 -1.30 20.86 56.03
CA GLY A 1030 -0.45 20.61 57.20
C GLY A 1030 -1.00 19.58 58.19
N ASN A 1031 -2.21 19.06 57.98
CA ASN A 1031 -2.79 18.01 58.80
C ASN A 1031 -2.48 16.63 58.20
N SER A 1032 -1.51 15.92 58.79
CA SER A 1032 -1.06 14.59 58.37
C SER A 1032 -2.15 13.53 58.48
N ASP A 1033 -3.11 13.72 59.39
CA ASP A 1033 -4.05 12.67 59.80
C ASP A 1033 -5.46 12.89 59.23
N SER A 1034 -5.64 13.89 58.36
CA SER A 1034 -6.91 14.18 57.70
C SER A 1034 -7.08 13.36 56.42
N ASP A 1035 -8.13 12.53 56.39
CA ASP A 1035 -8.56 11.73 55.22
C ASP A 1035 -9.52 12.51 54.29
N SER A 1036 -9.67 13.82 54.52
CA SER A 1036 -10.52 14.67 53.69
C SER A 1036 -9.93 14.85 52.29
N MET A 1037 -10.78 14.77 51.26
CA MET A 1037 -10.38 15.03 49.87
C MET A 1037 -9.79 16.45 49.66
N TYR A 1038 -10.05 17.39 50.58
CA TYR A 1038 -9.50 18.74 50.55
C TYR A 1038 -8.06 18.84 51.10
N CYS A 1039 -7.45 17.71 51.50
CA CYS A 1039 -6.15 17.62 52.16
C CYS A 1039 -5.14 16.69 51.47
N ILE A 1040 -5.29 16.48 50.16
CA ILE A 1040 -4.55 15.49 49.35
C ILE A 1040 -3.05 15.83 49.21
N ASN A 1041 -2.68 17.11 49.06
CA ASN A 1041 -1.28 17.51 49.01
C ASN A 1041 -0.76 17.73 50.44
N LYS A 1042 0.00 16.77 50.99
CA LYS A 1042 0.55 16.86 52.35
C LYS A 1042 1.81 17.72 52.42
N CYS A 1043 1.92 18.51 53.48
CA CYS A 1043 3.11 19.29 53.80
C CYS A 1043 4.12 18.42 54.60
N ASN A 1044 5.38 18.36 54.17
CA ASN A 1044 6.44 17.56 54.83
C ASN A 1044 7.05 18.24 56.08
N GLY A 1045 6.28 19.11 56.75
CA GLY A 1045 6.74 19.93 57.88
C GLY A 1045 7.58 21.14 57.46
N HIS A 1046 7.06 22.35 57.71
CA HIS A 1046 7.84 23.58 57.73
C HIS A 1046 7.76 24.15 59.15
N ASN A 1047 8.85 24.66 59.69
CA ASN A 1047 8.85 25.39 60.96
C ASN A 1047 8.63 26.89 60.69
N PRO A 1048 7.43 27.45 60.92
CA PRO A 1048 7.15 28.85 60.60
C PRO A 1048 7.89 29.85 61.51
N ASP A 1049 8.53 29.40 62.60
CA ASP A 1049 9.21 30.29 63.57
C ASP A 1049 10.72 30.49 63.29
N HIS A 1050 11.26 30.01 62.17
CA HIS A 1050 12.68 30.21 61.87
C HIS A 1050 12.98 31.66 61.48
N VAL A 1051 13.46 32.46 62.45
CA VAL A 1051 14.03 33.78 62.21
C VAL A 1051 15.51 33.62 61.86
N CYS A 1052 15.87 33.94 60.62
CA CYS A 1052 17.25 33.90 60.18
C CYS A 1052 18.10 34.93 60.95
N VAL A 1053 19.07 34.45 61.71
CA VAL A 1053 19.97 35.30 62.51
C VAL A 1053 21.18 35.82 61.73
N SER A 1054 21.28 35.51 60.44
CA SER A 1054 22.39 35.88 59.55
C SER A 1054 21.87 36.59 58.29
N VAL A 1055 21.04 37.61 58.50
CA VAL A 1055 20.46 38.44 57.44
C VAL A 1055 21.32 39.65 57.12
N CYS A 1056 21.41 39.99 55.83
CA CYS A 1056 22.09 41.18 55.36
C CYS A 1056 21.31 42.43 55.78
N PRO A 1057 21.95 43.47 56.37
CA PRO A 1057 21.23 44.65 56.83
C PRO A 1057 20.53 45.43 55.72
N GLU A 1058 20.96 45.30 54.45
CA GLU A 1058 20.37 46.04 53.33
C GLU A 1058 19.19 45.32 52.68
N CYS A 1059 19.34 44.07 52.21
CA CYS A 1059 18.23 43.35 51.59
C CYS A 1059 17.44 42.41 52.51
N GLN A 1060 17.86 42.24 53.76
CA GLN A 1060 17.23 41.36 54.74
C GLN A 1060 17.21 39.85 54.33
N LEU A 1061 17.98 39.46 53.30
CA LEU A 1061 18.16 38.06 52.90
C LEU A 1061 19.36 37.42 53.62
N CYS A 1062 19.33 36.10 53.80
CA CYS A 1062 20.37 35.34 54.49
C CYS A 1062 21.70 35.36 53.71
N PHE A 1063 22.82 35.72 54.36
CA PHE A 1063 24.16 35.69 53.74
C PHE A 1063 24.98 34.44 54.09
N ASN A 1064 24.47 33.56 54.94
CA ASN A 1064 25.12 32.28 55.24
C ASN A 1064 24.87 31.27 54.11
N SER A 1065 25.92 30.93 53.38
CA SER A 1065 25.90 30.02 52.22
C SER A 1065 25.61 28.57 52.58
N GLU A 1066 25.84 28.15 53.84
CA GLU A 1066 25.60 26.78 54.30
C GLU A 1066 24.22 26.58 54.94
N CYS A 1067 23.35 27.60 54.94
CA CYS A 1067 22.01 27.50 55.49
C CYS A 1067 21.00 27.04 54.42
N PHE A 1068 20.27 25.94 54.65
CA PHE A 1068 19.34 25.34 53.68
C PHE A 1068 17.85 25.39 54.11
N GLU A 1069 17.54 26.16 55.15
CA GLU A 1069 16.17 26.40 55.64
C GLU A 1069 15.35 27.21 54.64
N ALA A 1070 14.05 26.91 54.50
CA ALA A 1070 13.20 27.48 53.45
C ALA A 1070 13.10 29.02 53.48
N ALA A 1071 13.08 29.63 54.69
CA ALA A 1071 13.09 31.09 54.85
C ALA A 1071 14.41 31.75 54.40
N CYS A 1072 15.46 30.96 54.18
CA CYS A 1072 16.80 31.40 53.77
C CYS A 1072 17.18 30.94 52.36
N LEU A 1073 16.23 30.42 51.57
CA LEU A 1073 16.44 29.94 50.20
C LEU A 1073 16.94 31.05 49.27
N ASN A 1074 16.43 32.26 49.43
CA ASN A 1074 16.94 33.43 48.71
C ASN A 1074 18.14 33.99 49.47
N LYS A 1075 19.34 33.87 48.86
CA LYS A 1075 20.61 34.31 49.44
C LYS A 1075 20.93 35.74 49.03
N CYS A 1076 21.44 36.52 49.99
CA CYS A 1076 22.03 37.83 49.70
C CYS A 1076 23.25 37.65 48.77
N GLN A 1077 23.21 38.25 47.58
CA GLN A 1077 24.26 38.15 46.56
C GLN A 1077 25.35 39.24 46.69
N GLY A 1078 25.30 40.06 47.75
CA GLY A 1078 26.13 41.24 47.93
C GLY A 1078 25.45 42.50 47.37
N HIS A 1079 25.77 43.65 47.95
CA HIS A 1079 25.26 44.95 47.51
C HIS A 1079 26.44 45.81 47.09
N HIS A 1080 26.53 46.05 45.79
CA HIS A 1080 27.53 46.91 45.19
C HIS A 1080 26.79 47.84 44.22
N GLU A 1081 26.95 49.16 44.41
CA GLU A 1081 26.35 50.18 43.55
C GLU A 1081 27.41 50.63 42.54
N CYS A 1082 27.17 50.40 41.25
CA CYS A 1082 28.13 50.73 40.21
C CYS A 1082 28.23 52.25 40.04
N GLU A 1083 29.39 52.84 40.33
CA GLU A 1083 29.57 54.30 40.23
C GLU A 1083 29.80 54.80 38.79
N SER A 1084 30.06 53.89 37.84
CA SER A 1084 30.36 54.19 36.43
C SER A 1084 29.28 53.62 35.51
N VAL A 1085 28.13 54.28 35.42
CA VAL A 1085 26.96 53.82 34.64
C VAL A 1085 26.70 54.74 33.45
N CYS A 1086 26.43 54.15 32.28
CA CYS A 1086 26.10 54.88 31.06
C CYS A 1086 24.72 55.55 31.20
N GLY A 1087 24.65 56.87 31.03
CA GLY A 1087 23.41 57.63 31.15
C GLY A 1087 22.33 57.28 30.12
N GLU A 1088 22.67 56.64 29.00
CA GLU A 1088 21.70 56.23 27.97
C GLU A 1088 21.16 54.82 28.16
N CYS A 1089 22.03 53.84 28.41
CA CYS A 1089 21.60 52.43 28.49
C CYS A 1089 21.62 51.84 29.91
N GLY A 1090 22.06 52.59 30.92
CA GLY A 1090 22.07 52.14 32.30
C GLY A 1090 23.06 51.02 32.62
N LYS A 1091 23.97 50.66 31.69
CA LYS A 1091 24.98 49.60 31.86
C LYS A 1091 26.35 50.16 32.28
N CYS A 1092 27.18 49.33 32.90
CA CYS A 1092 28.48 49.72 33.44
C CYS A 1092 29.43 50.17 32.29
N THR A 1093 30.03 51.34 32.41
CA THR A 1093 30.97 51.92 31.43
C THR A 1093 32.43 51.57 31.73
N ASP A 1094 32.71 51.00 32.90
CA ASP A 1094 34.04 50.52 33.25
C ASP A 1094 34.25 49.09 32.71
N ALA A 1095 35.09 49.00 31.68
CA ALA A 1095 35.40 47.75 30.99
C ALA A 1095 36.20 46.77 31.85
N GLU A 1096 36.88 47.22 32.92
CA GLU A 1096 37.72 46.36 33.77
C GLU A 1096 37.05 45.98 35.11
N CYS A 1097 35.81 46.41 35.35
CA CYS A 1097 35.10 46.04 36.59
C CYS A 1097 34.63 44.56 36.57
N GLU A 1098 35.10 43.75 37.52
CA GLU A 1098 34.85 42.29 37.61
C GLU A 1098 33.69 41.89 38.55
N GLU A 1099 32.97 42.86 39.14
CA GLU A 1099 31.84 42.61 40.03
C GLU A 1099 30.62 42.05 39.27
N ASN A 1100 29.98 40.99 39.81
CA ASN A 1100 28.88 40.26 39.14
C ASN A 1100 27.68 41.15 38.74
N VAL A 1101 27.37 42.19 39.53
CA VAL A 1101 26.29 43.13 39.22
C VAL A 1101 26.61 44.07 38.04
N CYS A 1102 27.89 44.17 37.67
CA CYS A 1102 28.39 44.97 36.54
C CYS A 1102 28.77 44.10 35.33
N ALA A 1103 28.33 42.83 35.29
CA ALA A 1103 28.65 41.88 34.23
C ALA A 1103 28.24 42.38 32.83
N ASP A 1104 27.17 43.18 32.77
CA ASP A 1104 26.67 43.78 31.54
C ASP A 1104 27.38 45.12 31.24
N LYS A 1105 28.28 45.11 30.25
CA LYS A 1105 29.11 46.26 29.85
C LYS A 1105 28.48 47.08 28.72
N CYS A 1106 28.56 48.40 28.83
CA CYS A 1106 28.18 49.32 27.76
C CYS A 1106 29.17 49.18 26.58
N GLN A 1107 28.66 48.90 25.38
CA GLN A 1107 29.46 48.65 24.18
C GLN A 1107 29.85 49.94 23.42
N GLY A 1108 29.63 51.11 24.02
CA GLY A 1108 29.99 52.42 23.49
C GLY A 1108 28.95 53.03 22.54
N HIS A 1109 28.38 54.17 22.92
CA HIS A 1109 27.59 55.03 22.03
C HIS A 1109 28.42 56.28 21.70
N LYS A 1110 28.55 56.60 20.40
CA LYS A 1110 29.19 57.85 19.94
C LYS A 1110 28.13 58.94 19.87
N ALA A 1111 28.38 60.05 20.55
CA ALA A 1111 27.56 61.27 20.43
C ALA A 1111 27.67 61.85 19.01
N THR A 1112 26.53 62.17 18.41
CA THR A 1112 26.45 63.04 17.22
C THR A 1112 25.46 64.17 17.52
N GLU A 1113 25.98 65.39 17.56
CA GLU A 1113 25.23 66.64 17.50
C GLU A 1113 24.96 67.05 16.04
N ASP A 1114 23.80 67.68 15.87
CA ASP A 1114 23.39 68.72 14.93
C ASP A 1114 22.99 68.41 13.47
N ASP A 1115 21.67 68.64 13.29
CA ASP A 1115 21.00 69.53 12.32
C ASP A 1115 20.59 69.07 10.91
N GLU A 1116 19.25 69.12 10.77
CA GLU A 1116 18.43 69.69 9.68
C GLU A 1116 18.53 69.08 8.26
N ASP A 1117 17.48 68.35 7.84
CA ASP A 1117 16.50 68.90 6.88
C ASP A 1117 15.33 67.93 6.52
N ILE A 1118 14.10 68.42 6.75
CA ILE A 1118 12.87 68.31 5.91
C ILE A 1118 12.05 66.98 5.88
N VAL A 1119 11.12 66.79 6.85
CA VAL A 1119 9.62 66.99 6.83
C VAL A 1119 8.81 66.51 5.58
N PRO A 1120 7.50 66.08 5.65
CA PRO A 1120 6.61 65.63 6.77
C PRO A 1120 5.79 64.33 6.53
N ASP A 1121 5.09 63.92 7.60
CA ASP A 1121 3.79 63.19 7.68
C ASP A 1121 3.73 61.74 7.20
N ASP A 1122 3.01 60.82 7.85
CA ASP A 1122 1.84 60.99 8.72
C ASP A 1122 1.75 59.80 9.68
N SER A 1123 1.09 59.99 10.82
CA SER A 1123 0.79 58.93 11.78
C SER A 1123 -0.25 57.97 11.22
N ASP A 1124 -0.08 56.66 11.37
CA ASP A 1124 -1.28 55.80 11.42
C ASP A 1124 -1.15 54.55 12.30
N LYS A 1125 -2.28 54.29 12.95
CA LYS A 1125 -2.52 53.27 13.97
C LYS A 1125 -2.65 51.90 13.31
N ASN A 1126 -1.98 50.90 13.88
CA ASN A 1126 -2.29 49.50 13.63
C ASN A 1126 -3.49 49.08 14.49
N ASP A 1127 -4.61 48.83 13.82
CA ASP A 1127 -5.63 47.88 14.25
C ASP A 1127 -6.12 47.06 13.04
N SER A 1128 -6.46 45.81 13.32
CA SER A 1128 -6.88 44.70 12.45
C SER A 1128 -7.96 44.97 11.37
N ASN A 1129 -7.78 44.43 10.15
CA ASN A 1129 -8.69 43.49 9.43
C ASN A 1129 -8.43 43.39 7.91
N GLY A 1130 -8.65 42.18 7.33
CA GLY A 1130 -8.85 41.89 5.90
C GLY A 1130 -7.63 41.21 5.23
N GLY A 1131 -7.70 40.04 4.59
CA GLY A 1131 -8.78 39.44 3.82
C GLY A 1131 -8.66 39.85 2.35
N GLU A 1132 -8.44 38.88 1.45
CA GLU A 1132 -8.32 38.98 -0.02
C GLU A 1132 -6.94 39.33 -0.62
N GLU A 1133 -6.05 38.34 -0.79
CA GLU A 1133 -5.07 38.40 -1.90
C GLU A 1133 -4.49 37.06 -2.41
N GLU A 1134 -5.17 35.92 -2.22
CA GLU A 1134 -4.75 34.62 -2.81
C GLU A 1134 -5.55 34.18 -4.06
N LEU A 1135 -6.59 34.91 -4.47
CA LEU A 1135 -7.46 34.53 -5.61
C LEU A 1135 -7.01 35.09 -6.97
N GLY A 1136 -6.05 36.01 -7.01
CA GLY A 1136 -5.58 36.66 -8.25
C GLY A 1136 -4.58 35.83 -9.07
N PHE A 1137 -3.85 34.91 -8.43
CA PHE A 1137 -2.77 34.15 -9.07
C PHE A 1137 -3.31 32.98 -9.91
N PHE A 1138 -4.31 32.25 -9.40
CA PHE A 1138 -4.94 31.14 -10.12
C PHE A 1138 -5.75 31.58 -11.35
N ALA A 1139 -6.38 32.76 -11.29
CA ALA A 1139 -7.14 33.29 -12.43
C ALA A 1139 -6.25 33.64 -13.63
N ARG A 1140 -4.99 34.02 -13.40
CA ARG A 1140 -4.02 34.35 -14.46
C ARG A 1140 -3.46 33.09 -15.14
N ILE A 1141 -3.23 32.03 -14.37
CA ILE A 1141 -2.78 30.73 -14.87
C ILE A 1141 -3.87 30.05 -15.71
N TRP A 1142 -5.13 30.07 -15.24
CA TRP A 1142 -6.24 29.47 -15.97
C TRP A 1142 -6.49 30.15 -17.32
N LYS A 1143 -6.36 31.49 -17.38
CA LYS A 1143 -6.52 32.25 -18.62
C LYS A 1143 -5.41 31.94 -19.64
N ALA A 1144 -4.16 31.76 -19.20
CA ALA A 1144 -3.05 31.39 -20.06
C ALA A 1144 -3.20 29.97 -20.64
N ILE A 1145 -3.72 29.03 -19.84
CA ILE A 1145 -4.00 27.65 -20.27
C ILE A 1145 -5.12 27.63 -21.31
N VAL A 1146 -6.21 28.37 -21.09
CA VAL A 1146 -7.33 28.45 -22.05
C VAL A 1146 -6.88 29.08 -23.37
N ASP A 1147 -6.06 30.12 -23.35
CA ASP A 1147 -5.55 30.77 -24.56
C ASP A 1147 -4.54 29.89 -25.33
N PHE A 1148 -3.79 29.05 -24.64
CA PHE A 1148 -2.91 28.04 -25.23
C PHE A 1148 -3.72 26.97 -25.99
N PHE A 1149 -4.78 26.44 -25.38
CA PHE A 1149 -5.65 25.44 -26.03
C PHE A 1149 -6.45 26.02 -27.21
N LYS A 1150 -6.87 27.30 -27.15
CA LYS A 1150 -7.53 27.98 -28.27
C LYS A 1150 -6.61 28.13 -29.49
N ARG A 1151 -5.30 28.37 -29.27
CA ARG A 1151 -4.29 28.46 -30.33
C ARG A 1151 -3.90 27.12 -30.93
N LEU A 1152 -3.81 26.06 -30.12
CA LEU A 1152 -3.41 24.73 -30.59
C LEU A 1152 -4.49 24.03 -31.42
N PHE A 1153 -5.77 24.24 -31.08
CA PHE A 1153 -6.88 23.49 -31.68
C PHE A 1153 -7.82 24.33 -32.58
N GLY A 1154 -7.57 25.64 -32.70
CA GLY A 1154 -8.34 26.51 -33.60
C GLY A 1154 -9.83 26.57 -33.27
N ILE A 1155 -10.19 26.58 -31.99
CA ILE A 1155 -11.57 26.63 -31.49
C ILE A 1155 -11.82 28.04 -30.90
N LYS A 1156 -12.91 28.70 -31.31
CA LYS A 1156 -13.31 30.03 -30.77
C LYS A 1156 -13.74 29.96 -29.31
#